data_AF-A0A553NYD6-F1
#
_entry.id   AF-A0A553NYD6-F1
#
_cell.length_a   1.000
_cell.length_b   1.000
_cell.length_c   1.000
_cell.angle_alpha   90.00
_cell.angle_beta   90.00
_cell.angle_gamma   90.00
#
_symmetry.space_group_name_H-M   'P 1'
#
loop_
_entity.id
_entity.type
_entity.pdbx_description
1 polymer ?
#
loop_
_entity_poly.entity_id
_entity_poly.type
_entity_poly.pdbx_seq_one_letter_code
_entity_poly.pdbx_strand_id
1 'polypeptide(L)'
;MAASSPRARAFKPVSHVIVDVDGLLLDTESMYAQAASEILTEFKHTHSLDLRAQTMGLSAVAAAEVFIQAFDLPLSPLDWLAREESRLSENWPSVPWLPGALKLVHHLFKCGVPVAAVSCRDAQSLALKTRDHSRMFEMFSHVVTSDEAQGTDLFSLCLSRFEPRVPTQDQCLVIEDSPVGVRAAVQAGMPCVMIPDAEFKDGIAPAEASLVLDNAHLFQPEMFGLPSFDYKPVTHVIFDMDGLLLDTNVYYNEVTAQILGEHGQASDETFKMESIGMRQKDLVPKMLEFYNLPYTEEAFISKYIKLLRDKLPQCQVKSGVWELVSHLEKHKIPMAVATSSSGGNFKKKVQNHGDLFSRFHHVVNGTDPDLDEGKPAPDIFLLCADRFEENKPDDYSSCLVFEDSPNGADAAQAAGMQCVLVPEWNEVTAEMTKSATQVLGSLDNFRPEDFGQRGRAVQVLSLNLPALKILKPNLEKYHYPFSTRMIEIQNGMAERAIELLALPDDEPCFVLDLGCGSGLSGECLEENGHFWVGVDISKSMLAVPVPDVAKEREVEGDLVHGDLGDGLPFRPGSFDGAISISALQWLCNADKSYHKPHKRLYKFFSSLFASLSKGGRAVFQFYPENAHQIEMITSQSMKAGFTGGLVVDYPNSTKAKKYFLVLMTSSAHSRMPKALGVDSASSTTVQNEATRDRIRKSRGKSLKSGKEWIQERKERRRRKGLETRPDSKFTGRKRAGRF
;
A
#
# COMPACT_ATOMS: atom_id res chain seq x y z
N MET A 1 4.24 39.07 -30.42
CA MET A 1 4.18 39.60 -29.04
C MET A 1 3.97 38.42 -28.12
N ALA A 2 5.01 38.03 -27.38
CA ALA A 2 4.95 36.89 -26.47
C ALA A 2 3.99 37.22 -25.31
N ALA A 3 2.99 36.36 -25.10
CA ALA A 3 2.13 36.45 -23.93
C ALA A 3 2.98 36.08 -22.71
N SER A 4 3.28 37.08 -21.87
CA SER A 4 3.88 36.88 -20.57
C SER A 4 3.01 35.96 -19.73
N SER A 5 3.61 34.91 -19.16
CA SER A 5 3.05 34.14 -18.05
C SER A 5 2.41 35.09 -17.02
N PRO A 6 1.16 34.86 -16.59
CA PRO A 6 0.52 35.72 -15.60
C PRO A 6 1.28 35.57 -14.29
N ARG A 7 2.00 36.62 -13.87
CA ARG A 7 2.50 36.74 -12.49
C ARG A 7 1.36 36.42 -11.54
N ALA A 8 1.54 35.41 -10.70
CA ALA A 8 0.58 35.02 -9.68
C ALA A 8 0.15 36.28 -8.90
N ARG A 9 -1.16 36.55 -8.87
CA ARG A 9 -1.73 37.67 -8.12
C ARG A 9 -1.47 37.41 -6.63
N ALA A 10 -0.50 38.10 -6.04
CA ALA A 10 -0.24 38.01 -4.62
C ALA A 10 -1.43 38.61 -3.84
N PHE A 11 -2.02 37.84 -2.92
CA PHE A 11 -3.08 38.32 -2.04
C PHE A 11 -2.48 39.14 -0.89
N LYS A 12 -3.35 39.86 -0.15
CA LYS A 12 -2.91 40.55 1.06
C LYS A 12 -2.41 39.51 2.08
N PRO A 13 -1.24 39.71 2.72
CA PRO A 13 -0.73 38.76 3.69
C PRO A 13 -1.68 38.59 4.89
N VAL A 14 -1.90 37.34 5.28
CA VAL A 14 -2.69 36.94 6.45
C VAL A 14 -1.78 36.34 7.51
N SER A 15 -2.26 36.27 8.75
CA SER A 15 -1.51 35.70 9.89
C SER A 15 -2.25 34.59 10.62
N HIS A 16 -3.55 34.44 10.40
CA HIS A 16 -4.41 33.45 11.05
C HIS A 16 -5.29 32.76 10.02
N VAL A 17 -5.72 31.54 10.32
CA VAL A 17 -6.60 30.75 9.45
C VAL A 17 -7.81 30.23 10.24
N ILE A 18 -9.00 30.35 9.66
CA ILE A 18 -10.21 29.66 10.12
C ILE A 18 -10.59 28.64 9.06
N VAL A 19 -10.82 27.40 9.46
CA VAL A 19 -11.21 26.31 8.55
C VAL A 19 -12.57 25.75 8.96
N ASP A 20 -13.47 25.59 7.99
CA ASP A 20 -14.69 24.81 8.21
C ASP A 20 -14.38 23.33 8.41
N VAL A 21 -15.13 22.64 9.26
CA VAL A 21 -14.93 21.21 9.52
C VAL A 21 -15.67 20.32 8.52
N ASP A 22 -16.94 20.62 8.27
CA ASP A 22 -17.88 19.75 7.57
C ASP A 22 -17.76 19.97 6.06
N GLY A 23 -17.42 18.94 5.29
CA GLY A 23 -17.25 19.09 3.84
C GLY A 23 -15.93 19.75 3.42
N LEU A 24 -15.11 20.23 4.38
CA LEU A 24 -13.76 20.73 4.13
C LEU A 24 -12.65 19.93 4.84
N LEU A 25 -12.70 19.75 6.16
CA LEU A 25 -11.71 18.93 6.87
C LEU A 25 -12.06 17.45 6.79
N LEU A 26 -13.34 17.14 7.01
CA LEU A 26 -13.88 15.78 7.07
C LEU A 26 -14.87 15.58 5.92
N ASP A 27 -14.86 14.39 5.32
CA ASP A 27 -15.77 14.02 4.24
C ASP A 27 -17.16 13.66 4.77
N THR A 28 -17.78 14.62 5.45
CA THR A 28 -19.12 14.47 6.03
C THR A 28 -20.20 14.46 4.96
N GLU A 29 -19.97 15.14 3.85
CA GLU A 29 -20.91 15.27 2.74
C GLU A 29 -21.19 13.93 2.06
N SER A 30 -20.17 13.10 1.83
CA SER A 30 -20.36 11.73 1.30
C SER A 30 -21.18 10.86 2.25
N MET A 31 -21.01 11.03 3.56
CA MET A 31 -21.79 10.30 4.56
C MET A 31 -23.25 10.72 4.57
N TYR A 32 -23.54 12.03 4.55
CA TYR A 32 -24.90 12.55 4.46
C TYR A 32 -25.59 12.09 3.17
N ALA A 33 -24.89 12.14 2.03
CA ALA A 33 -25.41 11.67 0.75
C ALA A 33 -25.74 10.16 0.79
N GLN A 34 -24.90 9.34 1.42
CA GLN A 34 -25.18 7.92 1.61
C GLN A 34 -26.41 7.69 2.49
N ALA A 35 -26.49 8.35 3.65
CA ALA A 35 -27.63 8.21 4.57
C ALA A 35 -28.94 8.66 3.91
N ALA A 36 -28.94 9.80 3.22
CA ALA A 36 -30.10 10.27 2.47
C ALA A 36 -30.51 9.26 1.38
N SER A 37 -29.55 8.68 0.65
CA SER A 37 -29.82 7.67 -0.37
C SER A 37 -30.44 6.40 0.23
N GLU A 38 -29.97 5.95 1.39
CA GLU A 38 -30.52 4.79 2.11
C GLU A 38 -31.95 5.06 2.57
N ILE A 39 -32.22 6.23 3.17
CA ILE A 39 -33.58 6.62 3.58
C ILE A 39 -34.52 6.69 2.38
N LEU A 40 -34.11 7.34 1.29
CA LEU A 40 -34.92 7.45 0.07
C LEU A 40 -35.20 6.08 -0.56
N THR A 41 -34.25 5.15 -0.49
CA THR A 41 -34.42 3.78 -0.99
C THR A 41 -35.54 3.03 -0.26
N GLU A 42 -35.73 3.28 1.04
CA GLU A 42 -36.86 2.70 1.81
C GLU A 42 -38.23 3.12 1.25
N PHE A 43 -38.30 4.32 0.68
CA PHE A 43 -39.49 4.86 0.01
C PHE A 43 -39.48 4.65 -1.50
N LYS A 44 -38.53 3.87 -2.05
CA LYS A 44 -38.37 3.59 -3.48
C LYS A 44 -38.06 4.85 -4.32
N HIS A 45 -37.42 5.83 -3.72
CA HIS A 45 -36.88 7.00 -4.39
C HIS A 45 -35.35 6.90 -4.50
N THR A 46 -34.77 7.76 -5.34
CA THR A 46 -33.32 7.81 -5.56
C THR A 46 -32.82 9.22 -5.31
N HIS A 47 -31.66 9.30 -4.65
CA HIS A 47 -30.99 10.58 -4.40
C HIS A 47 -30.39 11.10 -5.72
N SER A 48 -30.61 12.39 -6.03
CA SER A 48 -30.06 13.03 -7.23
C SER A 48 -29.08 14.15 -6.87
N LEU A 49 -28.15 14.45 -7.77
CA LEU A 49 -27.18 15.54 -7.62
C LEU A 49 -27.87 16.91 -7.50
N ASP A 50 -28.95 17.13 -8.26
CA ASP A 50 -29.72 18.37 -8.20
C ASP A 50 -30.35 18.60 -6.82
N LEU A 51 -30.81 17.52 -6.17
CA LEU A 51 -31.42 17.61 -4.85
C LEU A 51 -30.35 17.84 -3.78
N ARG A 52 -29.19 17.18 -3.92
CA ARG A 52 -28.02 17.42 -3.07
C ARG A 52 -27.57 18.88 -3.15
N ALA A 53 -27.49 19.46 -4.34
CA ALA A 53 -27.14 20.87 -4.54
C ALA A 53 -28.11 21.84 -3.84
N GLN A 54 -29.40 21.52 -3.82
CA GLN A 54 -30.42 22.32 -3.14
C GLN A 54 -30.30 22.28 -1.61
N THR A 55 -29.72 21.21 -1.06
CA THR A 55 -29.53 21.04 0.38
C THR A 55 -28.19 21.55 0.92
N MET A 56 -27.22 21.85 0.06
CA MET A 56 -25.88 22.29 0.47
C MET A 56 -25.92 23.59 1.28
N GLY A 57 -25.27 23.58 2.45
CA GLY A 57 -25.19 24.73 3.35
C GLY A 57 -26.50 25.09 4.05
N LEU A 58 -27.57 24.29 3.91
CA LEU A 58 -28.80 24.45 4.68
C LEU A 58 -28.65 23.88 6.10
N SER A 59 -29.48 24.35 7.02
CA SER A 59 -29.62 23.70 8.32
C SER A 59 -30.19 22.28 8.17
N ALA A 60 -29.92 21.40 9.13
CA ALA A 60 -30.38 20.00 9.08
C ALA A 60 -31.90 19.88 8.81
N VAL A 61 -32.68 20.73 9.49
CA VAL A 61 -34.15 20.75 9.35
C VAL A 61 -34.58 21.21 7.96
N ALA A 62 -33.97 22.28 7.44
CA ALA A 62 -34.28 22.79 6.11
C ALA A 62 -33.89 21.80 5.01
N ALA A 63 -32.75 21.11 5.16
CA ALA A 63 -32.35 20.05 4.24
C ALA A 63 -33.35 18.88 4.25
N ALA A 64 -33.79 18.44 5.43
CA ALA A 64 -34.81 17.39 5.57
C ALA A 64 -36.14 17.80 4.92
N GLU A 65 -36.57 19.06 5.08
CA GLU A 65 -37.78 19.59 4.43
C GLU A 65 -37.70 19.53 2.90
N VAL A 66 -36.54 19.83 2.30
CA VAL A 66 -36.32 19.70 0.86
C VAL A 66 -36.51 18.26 0.39
N PHE A 67 -35.91 17.27 1.08
CA PHE A 67 -36.09 15.85 0.72
C PHE A 67 -37.55 15.39 0.85
N ILE A 68 -38.21 15.77 1.95
CA ILE A 68 -39.60 15.40 2.22
C ILE A 68 -40.54 15.99 1.17
N GLN A 69 -40.38 17.27 0.85
CA GLN A 69 -41.22 17.96 -0.13
C GLN A 69 -40.97 17.48 -1.56
N ALA A 70 -39.71 17.19 -1.92
CA ALA A 70 -39.36 16.75 -3.27
C ALA A 70 -39.98 15.39 -3.65
N PHE A 71 -40.22 14.52 -2.67
CA PHE A 71 -40.75 13.17 -2.90
C PHE A 71 -42.10 12.90 -2.21
N ASP A 72 -42.74 13.92 -1.63
CA ASP A 72 -44.01 13.78 -0.88
C ASP A 72 -43.94 12.67 0.19
N LEU A 73 -42.84 12.66 0.96
CA LEU A 73 -42.57 11.59 1.93
C LEU A 73 -43.50 11.70 3.15
N PRO A 74 -44.01 10.58 3.68
CA PRO A 74 -44.85 10.57 4.88
C PRO A 74 -44.01 10.65 6.16
N LEU A 75 -43.09 11.61 6.23
CA LEU A 75 -42.18 11.84 7.35
C LEU A 75 -42.26 13.30 7.81
N SER A 76 -42.10 13.53 9.11
CA SER A 76 -41.74 14.86 9.59
C SER A 76 -40.23 15.10 9.47
N PRO A 77 -39.75 16.37 9.47
CA PRO A 77 -38.30 16.65 9.50
C PRO A 77 -37.59 15.98 10.68
N LEU A 78 -38.25 15.86 11.84
CA LEU A 78 -37.69 15.16 13.00
C LEU A 78 -37.56 13.65 12.77
N ASP A 79 -38.52 13.03 12.09
CA ASP A 79 -38.43 11.60 11.74
C ASP A 79 -37.30 11.33 10.75
N TRP A 80 -37.10 12.25 9.78
CA TRP A 80 -35.96 12.18 8.86
C TRP A 80 -34.64 12.24 9.62
N LEU A 81 -34.47 13.25 10.47
CA LEU A 81 -33.23 13.45 11.23
C LEU A 81 -32.93 12.27 12.16
N ALA A 82 -33.94 11.69 12.81
CA ALA A 82 -33.75 10.50 13.64
C ALA A 82 -33.29 9.27 12.84
N ARG A 83 -33.79 9.10 11.60
CA ARG A 83 -33.34 8.03 10.70
C ARG A 83 -31.92 8.27 10.20
N GLU A 84 -31.62 9.50 9.81
CA GLU A 84 -30.28 9.91 9.38
C GLU A 84 -29.25 9.68 10.49
N GLU A 85 -29.55 10.11 11.71
CA GLU A 85 -28.71 9.85 12.88
C GLU A 85 -28.49 8.36 13.12
N SER A 86 -29.54 7.54 13.00
CA SER A 86 -29.43 6.08 13.13
C SER A 86 -28.48 5.46 12.10
N ARG A 87 -28.42 5.97 10.87
CA ARG A 87 -27.49 5.47 9.82
C ARG A 87 -26.06 5.97 10.01
N LEU A 88 -25.91 7.17 10.56
CA LEU A 88 -24.61 7.82 10.69
C LEU A 88 -23.90 7.50 12.01
N SER A 89 -24.63 7.17 13.08
CA SER A 89 -24.09 6.98 14.44
C SER A 89 -22.95 5.96 14.56
N GLU A 90 -22.97 4.88 13.77
CA GLU A 90 -21.90 3.87 13.78
C GLU A 90 -20.67 4.29 12.96
N ASN A 91 -20.86 5.13 11.94
CA ASN A 91 -19.85 5.47 10.95
C ASN A 91 -19.20 6.85 11.19
N TRP A 92 -19.84 7.74 11.96
CA TRP A 92 -19.29 9.07 12.29
C TRP A 92 -17.86 9.04 12.83
N PRO A 93 -17.52 8.15 13.78
CA PRO A 93 -16.20 8.16 14.38
C PRO A 93 -15.07 7.92 13.39
N SER A 94 -15.33 7.18 12.30
CA SER A 94 -14.34 6.80 11.29
C SER A 94 -14.40 7.67 10.01
N VAL A 95 -15.14 8.79 10.02
CA VAL A 95 -15.21 9.71 8.88
C VAL A 95 -13.80 10.10 8.41
N PRO A 96 -13.46 9.97 7.13
CA PRO A 96 -12.11 10.28 6.67
C PRO A 96 -11.88 11.78 6.57
N TRP A 97 -10.61 12.18 6.70
CA TRP A 97 -10.17 13.53 6.32
C TRP A 97 -10.25 13.70 4.81
N LEU A 98 -10.64 14.88 4.35
CA LEU A 98 -10.59 15.21 2.94
C LEU A 98 -9.15 15.33 2.44
N PRO A 99 -8.88 14.98 1.16
CA PRO A 99 -7.55 15.06 0.58
C PRO A 99 -6.91 16.45 0.75
N GLY A 100 -5.78 16.49 1.45
CA GLY A 100 -4.95 17.70 1.62
C GLY A 100 -5.31 18.52 2.86
N ALA A 101 -6.47 18.31 3.46
CA ALA A 101 -6.91 19.04 4.65
C ALA A 101 -5.97 18.80 5.84
N LEU A 102 -5.64 17.53 6.12
CA LEU A 102 -4.71 17.20 7.22
C LEU A 102 -3.29 17.74 6.96
N LYS A 103 -2.81 17.67 5.71
CA LYS A 103 -1.50 18.23 5.31
C LYS A 103 -1.45 19.73 5.58
N LEU A 104 -2.51 20.44 5.20
CA LEU A 104 -2.65 21.88 5.40
C LEU A 104 -2.64 22.25 6.89
N VAL A 105 -3.52 21.66 7.70
CA VAL A 105 -3.62 21.98 9.14
C VAL A 105 -2.31 21.65 9.85
N HIS A 106 -1.73 20.49 9.58
CA HIS A 106 -0.46 20.08 10.19
C HIS A 106 0.70 21.02 9.82
N HIS A 107 0.76 21.46 8.56
CA HIS A 107 1.76 22.41 8.10
C HIS A 107 1.65 23.77 8.80
N LEU A 108 0.42 24.32 8.86
CA LEU A 108 0.17 25.59 9.54
C LEU A 108 0.53 25.51 11.03
N PHE A 109 0.12 24.43 11.70
CA PHE A 109 0.46 24.17 13.10
C PHE A 109 1.99 24.07 13.31
N LYS A 110 2.70 23.28 12.49
CA LYS A 110 4.16 23.12 12.53
C LYS A 110 4.88 24.46 12.35
N CYS A 111 4.36 25.33 11.48
CA CYS A 111 4.92 26.66 11.23
C CYS A 111 4.50 27.71 12.27
N GLY A 112 3.72 27.35 13.28
CA GLY A 112 3.25 28.28 14.32
C GLY A 112 2.21 29.29 13.84
N VAL A 113 1.51 29.00 12.74
CA VAL A 113 0.36 29.79 12.28
C VAL A 113 -0.87 29.38 13.10
N PRO A 114 -1.54 30.30 13.82
CA PRO A 114 -2.75 29.96 14.57
C PRO A 114 -3.90 29.56 13.63
N VAL A 115 -4.53 28.42 13.93
CA VAL A 115 -5.65 27.89 13.16
C VAL A 115 -6.82 27.62 14.10
N ALA A 116 -8.01 28.11 13.76
CA ALA A 116 -9.26 27.75 14.44
C ALA A 116 -10.16 26.92 13.52
N ALA A 117 -10.97 26.05 14.10
CA ALA A 117 -11.97 25.30 13.37
C ALA A 117 -13.38 25.86 13.65
N VAL A 118 -14.24 25.81 12.63
CA VAL A 118 -15.65 26.20 12.74
C VAL A 118 -16.54 25.09 12.20
N SER A 119 -17.68 24.84 12.84
CA SER A 119 -18.71 23.96 12.31
C SER A 119 -20.09 24.60 12.47
N CYS A 120 -20.92 24.49 11.43
CA CYS A 120 -22.32 24.89 11.49
C CYS A 120 -23.22 23.86 12.20
N ARG A 121 -22.62 22.86 12.87
CA ARG A 121 -23.30 21.87 13.72
C ARG A 121 -23.01 22.13 15.18
N ASP A 122 -23.86 21.60 16.04
CA ASP A 122 -23.69 21.69 17.50
C ASP A 122 -22.49 20.86 17.99
N ALA A 123 -22.04 21.18 19.21
CA ALA A 123 -20.90 20.52 19.84
C ALA A 123 -21.05 18.99 19.99
N GLN A 124 -22.28 18.47 20.16
CA GLN A 124 -22.52 17.04 20.29
C GLN A 124 -22.31 16.32 18.96
N SER A 125 -22.86 16.89 17.88
CA SER A 125 -22.68 16.41 16.51
C SER A 125 -21.21 16.42 16.11
N LEU A 126 -20.48 17.49 16.43
CA LEU A 126 -19.06 17.58 16.17
C LEU A 126 -18.26 16.52 16.95
N ALA A 127 -18.54 16.35 18.24
CA ALA A 127 -17.85 15.37 19.09
C ALA A 127 -17.96 13.92 18.56
N LEU A 128 -19.08 13.57 17.93
CA LEU A 128 -19.26 12.28 17.27
C LEU A 128 -18.36 12.13 16.04
N LYS A 129 -18.31 13.17 15.18
CA LYS A 129 -17.50 13.23 13.96
C LYS A 129 -16.00 13.19 14.26
N THR A 130 -15.58 13.83 15.36
CA THR A 130 -14.16 13.99 15.70
C THR A 130 -13.66 12.97 16.71
N ARG A 131 -14.48 11.98 17.12
CA ARG A 131 -14.14 11.05 18.20
C ARG A 131 -12.80 10.35 17.99
N ASP A 132 -12.60 9.74 16.82
CA ASP A 132 -11.35 9.02 16.51
C ASP A 132 -10.26 9.97 15.95
N HIS A 133 -10.57 11.26 15.79
CA HIS A 133 -9.66 12.33 15.35
C HIS A 133 -9.26 13.29 16.47
N SER A 134 -9.66 13.04 17.72
CA SER A 134 -9.50 13.95 18.86
C SER A 134 -8.10 14.54 18.99
N ARG A 135 -7.06 13.71 18.83
CA ARG A 135 -5.66 14.16 18.88
C ARG A 135 -5.27 15.15 17.78
N MET A 136 -5.85 15.02 16.58
CA MET A 136 -5.60 15.96 15.49
C MET A 136 -6.26 17.31 15.74
N PHE A 137 -7.41 17.31 16.43
CA PHE A 137 -8.11 18.54 16.79
C PHE A 137 -7.40 19.35 17.90
N GLU A 138 -6.40 18.78 18.58
CA GLU A 138 -5.49 19.50 19.48
C GLU A 138 -4.61 20.53 18.72
N MET A 139 -4.50 20.43 17.38
CA MET A 139 -3.77 21.40 16.55
C MET A 139 -4.49 22.74 16.41
N PHE A 140 -5.80 22.79 16.68
CA PHE A 140 -6.58 24.03 16.60
C PHE A 140 -6.45 24.83 17.89
N SER A 141 -6.31 26.15 17.77
CA SER A 141 -6.31 27.08 18.90
C SER A 141 -7.62 26.99 19.68
N HIS A 142 -8.74 26.84 18.96
CA HIS A 142 -10.08 26.66 19.50
C HIS A 142 -11.00 26.17 18.38
N VAL A 143 -12.17 25.68 18.79
CA VAL A 143 -13.25 25.27 17.89
C VAL A 143 -14.52 26.05 18.29
N VAL A 144 -15.31 26.47 17.29
CA VAL A 144 -16.60 27.13 17.49
C VAL A 144 -17.70 26.37 16.75
N THR A 145 -18.82 26.16 17.43
CA THR A 145 -19.96 25.38 16.93
C THR A 145 -21.26 26.20 16.93
N SER A 146 -22.31 25.69 16.27
CA SER A 146 -23.55 26.44 16.02
C SER A 146 -24.41 26.73 17.25
N ASP A 147 -24.14 26.03 18.36
CA ASP A 147 -24.73 26.29 19.68
C ASP A 147 -24.18 27.55 20.34
N GLU A 148 -23.03 28.05 19.88
CA GLU A 148 -22.39 29.27 20.39
C GLU A 148 -22.72 30.52 19.56
N ALA A 149 -22.83 30.38 18.24
CA ALA A 149 -23.18 31.45 17.30
C ALA A 149 -23.75 30.88 15.99
N GLN A 150 -24.36 31.72 15.14
CA GLN A 150 -24.89 31.27 13.84
C GLN A 150 -24.51 32.24 12.71
N GLY A 151 -24.43 31.71 11.49
CA GLY A 151 -24.16 32.50 10.28
C GLY A 151 -22.85 33.29 10.36
N THR A 152 -22.91 34.60 10.12
CA THR A 152 -21.75 35.52 10.18
C THR A 152 -21.08 35.59 11.55
N ASP A 153 -21.84 35.31 12.61
CA ASP A 153 -21.36 35.48 13.98
C ASP A 153 -20.40 34.35 14.38
N LEU A 154 -20.45 33.19 13.70
CA LEU A 154 -19.51 32.08 13.90
C LEU A 154 -18.07 32.51 13.59
N PHE A 155 -17.83 33.09 12.42
CA PHE A 155 -16.49 33.56 12.03
C PHE A 155 -16.01 34.70 12.92
N SER A 156 -16.91 35.62 13.28
CA SER A 156 -16.60 36.73 14.20
C SER A 156 -16.21 36.23 15.59
N LEU A 157 -16.91 35.21 16.10
CA LEU A 157 -16.60 34.56 17.37
C LEU A 157 -15.24 33.83 17.30
N CYS A 158 -14.99 33.06 16.22
CA CYS A 158 -13.68 32.46 15.96
C CYS A 158 -12.55 33.50 15.99
N LEU A 159 -12.73 34.64 15.32
CA LEU A 159 -11.74 35.72 15.27
C LEU A 159 -11.41 36.24 16.68
N SER A 160 -12.44 36.48 17.50
CA SER A 160 -12.30 37.06 18.84
C SER A 160 -11.58 36.18 19.86
N ARG A 161 -11.53 34.85 19.62
CA ARG A 161 -10.93 33.86 20.53
C ARG A 161 -9.46 33.59 20.28
N PHE A 162 -8.87 34.14 19.21
CA PHE A 162 -7.43 33.99 18.99
C PHE A 162 -6.60 34.71 20.06
N GLU A 163 -5.71 33.95 20.69
CA GLU A 163 -4.75 34.43 21.67
C GLU A 163 -3.30 34.20 21.18
N PRO A 164 -2.32 35.00 21.64
CA PRO A 164 -2.42 36.12 22.59
C PRO A 164 -2.87 37.45 21.94
N ARG A 165 -3.03 37.47 20.61
CA ARG A 165 -3.41 38.66 19.85
C ARG A 165 -4.56 38.32 18.92
N VAL A 166 -5.68 39.03 19.09
CA VAL A 166 -6.81 38.99 18.17
C VAL A 166 -6.42 39.67 16.84
N PRO A 167 -6.48 38.96 15.70
CA PRO A 167 -6.21 39.56 14.39
C PRO A 167 -7.37 40.45 13.92
N THR A 168 -7.09 41.38 13.01
CA THR A 168 -8.15 42.07 12.25
C THR A 168 -8.76 41.14 11.20
N GLN A 169 -9.95 41.46 10.69
CA GLN A 169 -10.68 40.62 9.74
C GLN A 169 -9.86 40.31 8.47
N ASP A 170 -9.13 41.30 7.97
CA ASP A 170 -8.27 41.18 6.78
C ASP A 170 -6.95 40.42 7.02
N GLN A 171 -6.63 40.10 8.28
CA GLN A 171 -5.49 39.28 8.68
C GLN A 171 -5.87 37.80 8.90
N CYS A 172 -7.15 37.45 8.76
CA CYS A 172 -7.65 36.10 8.96
C CYS A 172 -8.19 35.53 7.65
N LEU A 173 -7.65 34.41 7.21
CA LEU A 173 -8.12 33.70 6.01
C LEU A 173 -9.12 32.63 6.40
N VAL A 174 -10.30 32.66 5.77
CA VAL A 174 -11.27 31.57 5.88
C VAL A 174 -11.06 30.58 4.74
N ILE A 175 -11.12 29.28 5.04
CA ILE A 175 -11.20 28.20 4.05
C ILE A 175 -12.51 27.46 4.30
N GLU A 176 -13.30 27.29 3.26
CA GLU A 176 -14.69 26.83 3.37
C GLU A 176 -15.11 26.11 2.05
N ASP A 177 -16.03 25.14 2.10
CA ASP A 177 -16.50 24.34 0.96
C ASP A 177 -17.88 24.76 0.37
N SER A 178 -18.76 25.40 1.15
CA SER A 178 -20.11 25.80 0.80
C SER A 178 -20.29 27.28 0.37
N PRO A 179 -21.16 27.56 -0.61
CA PRO A 179 -21.47 28.95 -0.98
C PRO A 179 -22.01 29.82 0.18
N VAL A 180 -22.65 29.21 1.17
CA VAL A 180 -23.24 29.90 2.34
C VAL A 180 -22.14 30.36 3.29
N GLY A 181 -21.17 29.49 3.61
CA GLY A 181 -20.06 29.85 4.48
C GLY A 181 -19.12 30.87 3.83
N VAL A 182 -18.85 30.77 2.52
CA VAL A 182 -18.13 31.80 1.77
C VAL A 182 -18.79 33.18 1.92
N ARG A 183 -20.11 33.27 1.72
CA ARG A 183 -20.86 34.53 1.89
C ARG A 183 -20.74 35.07 3.31
N ALA A 184 -20.88 34.20 4.31
CA ALA A 184 -20.79 34.58 5.71
C ALA A 184 -19.38 35.08 6.09
N ALA A 185 -18.33 34.43 5.59
CA ALA A 185 -16.94 34.84 5.79
C ALA A 185 -16.64 36.21 5.17
N VAL A 186 -17.06 36.41 3.91
CA VAL A 186 -16.88 37.68 3.21
C VAL A 186 -17.69 38.80 3.89
N GLN A 187 -18.92 38.53 4.31
CA GLN A 187 -19.75 39.49 5.06
C GLN A 187 -19.13 39.84 6.41
N ALA A 188 -18.43 38.90 7.06
CA ALA A 188 -17.63 39.14 8.26
C ALA A 188 -16.31 39.90 7.97
N GLY A 189 -16.04 40.26 6.71
CA GLY A 189 -14.89 41.06 6.29
C GLY A 189 -13.60 40.27 6.09
N MET A 190 -13.67 38.93 6.04
CA MET A 190 -12.50 38.06 5.91
C MET A 190 -12.35 37.56 4.46
N PRO A 191 -11.11 37.52 3.90
CA PRO A 191 -10.89 36.82 2.64
C PRO A 191 -11.22 35.33 2.80
N CYS A 192 -11.89 34.76 1.79
CA CYS A 192 -12.30 33.34 1.81
C CYS A 192 -11.74 32.58 0.60
N VAL A 193 -11.12 31.42 0.84
CA VAL A 193 -10.78 30.43 -0.18
C VAL A 193 -11.85 29.36 -0.17
N MET A 194 -12.47 29.13 -1.33
CA MET A 194 -13.47 28.09 -1.47
C MET A 194 -12.86 26.79 -2.00
N ILE A 195 -13.21 25.66 -1.38
CA ILE A 195 -12.85 24.31 -1.83
C ILE A 195 -14.13 23.48 -1.95
N PRO A 196 -14.91 23.61 -3.04
CA PRO A 196 -16.16 22.89 -3.18
C PRO A 196 -15.96 21.37 -3.25
N ASP A 197 -17.01 20.63 -2.89
CA ASP A 197 -17.12 19.21 -3.21
C ASP A 197 -16.88 18.98 -4.72
N ALA A 198 -16.19 17.88 -5.02
CA ALA A 198 -15.70 17.59 -6.35
C ALA A 198 -16.81 17.46 -7.42
N GLU A 199 -18.03 17.13 -7.01
CA GLU A 199 -19.20 17.03 -7.90
C GLU A 199 -19.78 18.40 -8.28
N PHE A 200 -19.46 19.46 -7.51
CA PHE A 200 -20.02 20.80 -7.70
C PHE A 200 -18.98 21.85 -8.08
N LYS A 201 -17.81 21.46 -8.59
CA LYS A 201 -16.72 22.39 -8.96
C LYS A 201 -17.16 23.49 -9.93
N ASP A 202 -18.10 23.18 -10.82
CA ASP A 202 -18.60 24.10 -11.83
C ASP A 202 -19.92 24.76 -11.38
N GLY A 203 -19.90 26.07 -11.15
CA GLY A 203 -21.11 26.89 -11.12
C GLY A 203 -21.75 27.19 -9.76
N ILE A 204 -21.22 26.67 -8.64
CA ILE A 204 -21.73 27.03 -7.29
C ILE A 204 -20.91 28.12 -6.60
N ALA A 205 -19.68 28.37 -7.05
CA ALA A 205 -18.76 29.26 -6.37
C ALA A 205 -19.25 30.72 -6.41
N PRO A 206 -19.45 31.37 -5.25
CA PRO A 206 -19.84 32.78 -5.23
C PRO A 206 -18.75 33.67 -5.85
N ALA A 207 -19.15 34.74 -6.54
CA ALA A 207 -18.22 35.65 -7.21
C ALA A 207 -17.29 36.38 -6.22
N GLU A 208 -17.70 36.45 -4.96
CA GLU A 208 -16.99 37.05 -3.84
C GLU A 208 -15.88 36.17 -3.23
N ALA A 209 -15.77 34.89 -3.61
CA ALA A 209 -14.66 34.04 -3.16
C ALA A 209 -13.31 34.63 -3.63
N SER A 210 -12.33 34.75 -2.74
CA SER A 210 -10.99 35.25 -3.09
C SER A 210 -10.28 34.33 -4.08
N LEU A 211 -10.49 33.03 -3.93
CA LEU A 211 -9.90 31.97 -4.72
C LEU A 211 -10.76 30.72 -4.61
N VAL A 212 -10.92 29.99 -5.71
CA VAL A 212 -11.59 28.68 -5.73
C VAL A 212 -10.55 27.62 -6.09
N LEU A 213 -10.54 26.51 -5.34
CA LEU A 213 -9.61 25.40 -5.51
C LEU A 213 -10.37 24.09 -5.64
N ASP A 214 -9.90 23.18 -6.49
CA ASP A 214 -10.53 21.88 -6.67
C ASP A 214 -10.39 20.93 -5.45
N ASN A 215 -9.42 21.18 -4.58
CA ASN A 215 -9.14 20.45 -3.33
C ASN A 215 -8.07 21.18 -2.51
N ALA A 216 -7.89 20.78 -1.25
CA ALA A 216 -6.94 21.39 -0.32
C ALA A 216 -5.46 21.18 -0.67
N HIS A 217 -5.08 20.17 -1.48
CA HIS A 217 -3.69 20.02 -1.95
C HIS A 217 -3.25 21.16 -2.88
N LEU A 218 -4.20 21.83 -3.53
CA LEU A 218 -3.93 22.95 -4.43
C LEU A 218 -3.77 24.29 -3.71
N PHE A 219 -3.95 24.31 -2.39
CA PHE A 219 -3.68 25.49 -1.60
C PHE A 219 -2.18 25.78 -1.62
N GLN A 220 -1.81 27.05 -1.79
CA GLN A 220 -0.41 27.49 -1.75
C GLN A 220 -0.31 28.59 -0.69
N PRO A 221 0.15 28.26 0.54
CA PRO A 221 0.17 29.20 1.66
C PRO A 221 0.87 30.53 1.32
N GLU A 222 1.94 30.47 0.52
CA GLU A 222 2.74 31.62 0.13
C GLU A 222 1.97 32.67 -0.68
N MET A 223 0.88 32.30 -1.37
CA MET A 223 0.02 33.27 -2.08
C MET A 223 -0.65 34.26 -1.12
N PHE A 224 -0.79 33.87 0.15
CA PHE A 224 -1.39 34.66 1.25
C PHE A 224 -0.33 35.09 2.28
N GLY A 225 0.97 35.01 1.95
CA GLY A 225 2.04 35.38 2.88
C GLY A 225 2.25 34.42 4.06
N LEU A 226 1.62 33.24 4.02
CA LEU A 226 1.86 32.16 4.98
C LEU A 226 3.11 31.35 4.57
N PRO A 227 3.74 30.61 5.50
CA PRO A 227 4.90 29.77 5.19
C PRO A 227 4.57 28.72 4.13
N SER A 228 5.35 28.64 3.05
CA SER A 228 5.14 27.66 1.97
C SER A 228 5.23 26.23 2.48
N PHE A 229 4.53 25.29 1.82
CA PHE A 229 4.70 23.87 2.09
C PHE A 229 6.16 23.42 1.89
N ASP A 230 6.56 22.37 2.62
CA ASP A 230 7.88 21.74 2.48
C ASP A 230 8.09 21.15 1.05
N TYR A 231 7.00 20.86 0.33
CA TYR A 231 7.02 20.26 -1.01
C TYR A 231 6.40 21.18 -2.06
N LYS A 232 7.08 21.29 -3.21
CA LYS A 232 6.59 21.99 -4.38
C LYS A 232 5.79 21.05 -5.29
N PRO A 233 4.80 21.56 -6.01
CA PRO A 233 4.09 20.80 -7.02
C PRO A 233 4.96 20.38 -8.23
N VAL A 234 4.86 19.12 -8.68
CA VAL A 234 5.62 18.54 -9.80
C VAL A 234 4.74 18.10 -10.96
N THR A 235 5.31 18.05 -12.16
CA THR A 235 4.68 17.55 -13.40
C THR A 235 5.40 16.37 -14.01
N HIS A 236 6.70 16.17 -13.70
CA HIS A 236 7.57 15.17 -14.31
C HIS A 236 8.26 14.35 -13.24
N VAL A 237 8.49 13.06 -13.55
CA VAL A 237 9.21 12.17 -12.64
C VAL A 237 10.44 11.58 -13.33
N ILE A 238 11.58 11.60 -12.65
CA ILE A 238 12.82 10.98 -13.13
C ILE A 238 13.27 9.97 -12.08
N PHE A 239 13.47 8.73 -12.51
CA PHE A 239 13.92 7.67 -11.62
C PHE A 239 15.41 7.38 -11.86
N ASP A 240 16.20 7.27 -10.80
CA ASP A 240 17.39 6.42 -10.87
C ASP A 240 16.98 4.94 -11.10
N MET A 241 17.93 4.05 -11.39
CA MET A 241 17.64 2.64 -11.63
C MET A 241 18.26 1.73 -10.57
N ASP A 242 19.52 1.99 -10.21
CA ASP A 242 20.37 1.02 -9.51
C ASP A 242 20.22 1.18 -8.01
N GLY A 243 19.64 0.20 -7.31
CA GLY A 243 19.30 0.33 -5.89
C GLY A 243 17.94 1.00 -5.64
N LEU A 244 17.31 1.56 -6.69
CA LEU A 244 15.98 2.17 -6.62
C LEU A 244 14.88 1.41 -7.40
N LEU A 245 15.03 1.23 -8.71
CA LEU A 245 14.07 0.44 -9.51
C LEU A 245 14.39 -1.05 -9.44
N LEU A 246 15.68 -1.38 -9.43
CA LEU A 246 16.21 -2.74 -9.44
C LEU A 246 17.19 -2.94 -8.27
N ASP A 247 17.19 -4.12 -7.66
CA ASP A 247 18.07 -4.50 -6.52
C ASP A 247 19.53 -4.81 -6.92
N THR A 248 20.11 -4.01 -7.81
CA THR A 248 21.37 -4.30 -8.47
C THR A 248 22.59 -4.23 -7.56
N ASN A 249 22.54 -3.44 -6.49
CA ASN A 249 23.65 -3.23 -5.54
C ASN A 249 24.11 -4.55 -4.89
N VAL A 250 23.23 -5.55 -4.74
CA VAL A 250 23.59 -6.88 -4.23
C VAL A 250 24.65 -7.54 -5.11
N TYR A 251 24.51 -7.45 -6.44
CA TYR A 251 25.43 -8.07 -7.39
C TYR A 251 26.74 -7.29 -7.53
N TYR A 252 26.67 -5.96 -7.46
CA TYR A 252 27.86 -5.10 -7.45
C TYR A 252 28.72 -5.39 -6.22
N ASN A 253 28.10 -5.46 -5.04
CA ASN A 253 28.79 -5.81 -3.79
C ASN A 253 29.41 -7.21 -3.85
N GLU A 254 28.69 -8.21 -4.38
CA GLU A 254 29.21 -9.56 -4.52
C GLU A 254 30.44 -9.62 -5.44
N VAL A 255 30.40 -8.95 -6.60
CA VAL A 255 31.53 -8.93 -7.56
C VAL A 255 32.71 -8.15 -7.00
N THR A 256 32.48 -7.01 -6.35
CA THR A 256 33.55 -6.24 -5.69
C THR A 256 34.22 -7.08 -4.60
N ALA A 257 33.44 -7.71 -3.72
CA ALA A 257 33.96 -8.60 -2.68
C ALA A 257 34.73 -9.79 -3.26
N GLN A 258 34.26 -10.38 -4.36
CA GLN A 258 34.97 -11.44 -5.06
C GLN A 258 36.35 -10.98 -5.55
N ILE A 259 36.44 -9.82 -6.21
CA ILE A 259 37.70 -9.31 -6.74
C ILE A 259 38.67 -8.95 -5.61
N LEU A 260 38.20 -8.26 -4.56
CA LEU A 260 39.04 -7.90 -3.40
C LEU A 260 39.54 -9.15 -2.67
N GLY A 261 38.69 -10.18 -2.54
CA GLY A 261 39.05 -11.45 -1.92
C GLY A 261 40.19 -12.18 -2.63
N GLU A 262 40.31 -12.05 -3.95
CA GLU A 262 41.45 -12.60 -4.71
C GLU A 262 42.80 -11.96 -4.32
N HIS A 263 42.77 -10.74 -3.77
CA HIS A 263 43.94 -10.02 -3.26
C HIS A 263 44.06 -10.06 -1.74
N GLY A 264 43.26 -10.89 -1.06
CA GLY A 264 43.25 -10.99 0.40
C GLY A 264 42.71 -9.75 1.11
N GLN A 265 41.95 -8.91 0.41
CA GLN A 265 41.35 -7.69 0.93
C GLN A 265 39.84 -7.85 1.11
N ALA A 266 39.27 -7.08 2.03
CA ALA A 266 37.83 -6.99 2.25
C ALA A 266 37.30 -5.63 1.77
N SER A 267 36.00 -5.57 1.44
CA SER A 267 35.35 -4.30 1.12
C SER A 267 35.33 -3.38 2.34
N ASP A 268 35.81 -2.17 2.16
CA ASP A 268 35.73 -1.07 3.13
C ASP A 268 34.37 -0.36 3.02
N GLU A 269 33.68 -0.20 4.14
CA GLU A 269 32.34 0.39 4.16
C GLU A 269 32.40 1.89 3.84
N THR A 270 33.44 2.62 4.27
CA THR A 270 33.59 4.05 3.96
C THR A 270 33.77 4.28 2.46
N PHE A 271 34.68 3.53 1.82
CA PHE A 271 34.85 3.58 0.37
C PHE A 271 33.55 3.22 -0.35
N LYS A 272 32.85 2.18 0.12
CA LYS A 272 31.56 1.79 -0.43
C LYS A 272 30.58 2.96 -0.37
N MET A 273 30.45 3.64 0.77
CA MET A 273 29.58 4.82 0.90
C MET A 273 29.94 5.94 -0.08
N GLU A 274 31.22 6.26 -0.25
CA GLU A 274 31.69 7.30 -1.18
C GLU A 274 31.49 6.93 -2.65
N SER A 275 31.40 5.64 -2.96
CA SER A 275 31.36 5.09 -4.32
C SER A 275 29.96 4.92 -4.92
N ILE A 276 28.90 4.98 -4.11
CA ILE A 276 27.52 4.70 -4.56
C ILE A 276 27.05 5.78 -5.55
N GLY A 277 26.35 5.37 -6.60
CA GLY A 277 25.79 6.27 -7.62
C GLY A 277 26.81 6.84 -8.62
N MET A 278 28.11 6.59 -8.42
CA MET A 278 29.16 7.02 -9.35
C MET A 278 29.09 6.26 -10.68
N ARG A 279 29.49 6.92 -11.78
CA ARG A 279 29.68 6.21 -13.06
C ARG A 279 30.89 5.30 -12.95
N GLN A 280 30.87 4.20 -13.72
CA GLN A 280 31.97 3.24 -13.73
C GLN A 280 33.33 3.88 -14.06
N LYS A 281 33.36 4.85 -14.99
CA LYS A 281 34.59 5.56 -15.38
C LYS A 281 35.19 6.38 -14.24
N ASP A 282 34.36 6.86 -13.31
CA ASP A 282 34.78 7.68 -12.18
C ASP A 282 35.11 6.80 -10.95
N LEU A 283 34.45 5.64 -10.85
CA LEU A 283 34.62 4.66 -9.76
C LEU A 283 35.92 3.87 -9.86
N VAL A 284 36.24 3.35 -11.06
CA VAL A 284 37.35 2.40 -11.23
C VAL A 284 38.71 2.99 -10.84
N PRO A 285 39.09 4.21 -11.28
CA PRO A 285 40.36 4.80 -10.87
C PRO A 285 40.49 4.91 -9.35
N LYS A 286 39.44 5.41 -8.68
CA LYS A 286 39.40 5.53 -7.21
C LYS A 286 39.54 4.18 -6.51
N MET A 287 38.87 3.14 -7.01
CA MET A 287 38.94 1.80 -6.43
C MET A 287 40.33 1.17 -6.59
N LEU A 288 40.96 1.33 -7.75
CA LEU A 288 42.31 0.82 -7.98
C LEU A 288 43.33 1.50 -7.06
N GLU A 289 43.21 2.82 -6.89
CA GLU A 289 44.05 3.61 -5.99
C GLU A 289 43.81 3.23 -4.52
N PHE A 290 42.56 3.24 -4.05
CA PHE A 290 42.20 3.00 -2.66
C PHE A 290 42.64 1.62 -2.15
N TYR A 291 42.42 0.58 -2.96
CA TYR A 291 42.77 -0.80 -2.62
C TYR A 291 44.16 -1.22 -3.12
N ASN A 292 44.87 -0.32 -3.81
CA ASN A 292 46.18 -0.58 -4.43
C ASN A 292 46.19 -1.87 -5.28
N LEU A 293 45.19 -2.01 -6.15
CA LEU A 293 44.98 -3.22 -6.95
C LEU A 293 45.90 -3.26 -8.18
N PRO A 294 46.52 -4.40 -8.52
CA PRO A 294 47.50 -4.50 -9.60
C PRO A 294 46.83 -4.68 -10.98
N TYR A 295 45.90 -3.80 -11.33
CA TYR A 295 45.22 -3.79 -12.63
C TYR A 295 45.38 -2.43 -13.32
N THR A 296 45.40 -2.42 -14.65
CA THR A 296 45.04 -1.20 -15.40
C THR A 296 43.53 -1.02 -15.35
N GLU A 297 43.05 0.20 -15.59
CA GLU A 297 41.61 0.49 -15.62
C GLU A 297 40.87 -0.39 -16.64
N GLU A 298 41.42 -0.58 -17.83
CA GLU A 298 40.80 -1.39 -18.90
C GLU A 298 40.73 -2.87 -18.51
N ALA A 299 41.81 -3.38 -17.91
CA ALA A 299 41.87 -4.77 -17.44
C ALA A 299 40.85 -5.01 -16.32
N PHE A 300 40.74 -4.05 -15.39
CA PHE A 300 39.77 -4.12 -14.30
C PHE A 300 38.33 -4.06 -14.84
N ILE A 301 38.00 -3.08 -15.68
CA ILE A 301 36.66 -2.91 -16.28
C ILE A 301 36.24 -4.17 -17.04
N SER A 302 37.14 -4.73 -17.85
CA SER A 302 36.88 -5.97 -18.61
C SER A 302 36.55 -7.14 -17.68
N LYS A 303 37.31 -7.31 -16.59
CA LYS A 303 37.05 -8.33 -15.57
C LYS A 303 35.72 -8.07 -14.85
N TYR A 304 35.46 -6.84 -14.44
CA TYR A 304 34.26 -6.43 -13.72
C TYR A 304 32.99 -6.71 -14.53
N ILE A 305 32.97 -6.28 -15.80
CA ILE A 305 31.86 -6.53 -16.73
C ILE A 305 31.65 -8.03 -16.96
N LYS A 306 32.74 -8.81 -17.07
CA LYS A 306 32.64 -10.27 -17.26
C LYS A 306 31.95 -10.95 -16.07
N LEU A 307 32.29 -10.57 -14.85
CA LEU A 307 31.68 -11.14 -13.63
C LEU A 307 30.21 -10.72 -13.46
N LEU A 308 29.87 -9.49 -13.84
CA LEU A 308 28.50 -8.98 -13.77
C LEU A 308 27.57 -9.54 -14.85
N ARG A 309 28.11 -9.96 -16.00
CA ARG A 309 27.35 -10.35 -17.21
C ARG A 309 26.21 -11.32 -16.94
N ASP A 310 26.46 -12.34 -16.11
CA ASP A 310 25.51 -13.42 -15.86
C ASP A 310 24.67 -13.17 -14.58
N LYS A 311 25.08 -12.19 -13.77
CA LYS A 311 24.43 -11.81 -12.51
C LYS A 311 23.36 -10.73 -12.71
N LEU A 312 23.68 -9.67 -13.47
CA LEU A 312 22.78 -8.53 -13.67
C LEU A 312 21.39 -8.89 -14.23
N PRO A 313 21.22 -9.86 -15.15
CA PRO A 313 19.88 -10.25 -15.59
C PRO A 313 19.00 -10.84 -14.48
N GLN A 314 19.57 -11.23 -13.33
CA GLN A 314 18.85 -11.84 -12.22
C GLN A 314 18.26 -10.81 -11.25
N CYS A 315 18.58 -9.51 -11.40
CA CYS A 315 18.03 -8.46 -10.56
C CYS A 315 16.49 -8.46 -10.57
N GLN A 316 15.92 -8.11 -9.44
CA GLN A 316 14.49 -8.02 -9.20
C GLN A 316 14.07 -6.56 -9.09
N VAL A 317 12.81 -6.31 -9.44
CA VAL A 317 12.16 -5.02 -9.24
C VAL A 317 11.98 -4.78 -7.74
N LYS A 318 12.34 -3.58 -7.27
CA LYS A 318 12.17 -3.21 -5.86
C LYS A 318 10.70 -2.98 -5.49
N SER A 319 10.41 -3.09 -4.19
CA SER A 319 9.06 -2.89 -3.64
C SER A 319 8.52 -1.49 -3.98
N GLY A 320 7.22 -1.40 -4.30
CA GLY A 320 6.52 -0.15 -4.64
C GLY A 320 6.77 0.40 -6.05
N VAL A 321 7.73 -0.14 -6.81
CA VAL A 321 8.05 0.36 -8.16
C VAL A 321 6.89 0.15 -9.12
N TRP A 322 6.29 -1.04 -9.14
CA TRP A 322 5.20 -1.36 -10.07
C TRP A 322 3.97 -0.51 -9.79
N GLU A 323 3.61 -0.35 -8.52
CA GLU A 323 2.50 0.45 -8.04
C GLU A 323 2.68 1.91 -8.45
N LEU A 324 3.86 2.47 -8.19
CA LEU A 324 4.17 3.87 -8.50
C LEU A 324 4.19 4.11 -10.01
N VAL A 325 4.91 3.29 -10.79
CA VAL A 325 4.98 3.45 -12.25
C VAL A 325 3.61 3.28 -12.89
N SER A 326 2.81 2.30 -12.47
CA SER A 326 1.45 2.09 -12.99
C SER A 326 0.53 3.26 -12.63
N HIS A 327 0.68 3.83 -11.44
CA HIS A 327 -0.06 5.01 -11.01
C HIS A 327 0.29 6.22 -11.88
N LEU A 328 1.58 6.52 -12.06
CA LEU A 328 2.03 7.63 -12.89
C LEU A 328 1.57 7.45 -14.35
N GLU A 329 1.62 6.23 -14.89
CA GLU A 329 1.18 5.90 -16.27
C GLU A 329 -0.32 6.11 -16.43
N LYS A 330 -1.13 5.57 -15.51
CA LYS A 330 -2.59 5.74 -15.49
C LYS A 330 -2.99 7.22 -15.51
N HIS A 331 -2.16 8.09 -14.93
CA HIS A 331 -2.42 9.51 -14.79
C HIS A 331 -1.71 10.36 -15.83
N LYS A 332 -0.99 9.72 -16.75
CA LYS A 332 -0.25 10.38 -17.82
C LYS A 332 0.78 11.37 -17.28
N ILE A 333 1.39 11.06 -16.13
CA ILE A 333 2.53 11.80 -15.61
C ILE A 333 3.77 11.32 -16.38
N PRO A 334 4.46 12.19 -17.14
CA PRO A 334 5.63 11.79 -17.90
C PRO A 334 6.75 11.33 -16.95
N MET A 335 7.35 10.19 -17.28
CA MET A 335 8.42 9.61 -16.48
C MET A 335 9.55 9.04 -17.34
N ALA A 336 10.78 9.13 -16.83
CA ALA A 336 11.99 8.67 -17.51
C ALA A 336 13.01 8.10 -16.51
N VAL A 337 14.03 7.41 -17.03
CA VAL A 337 15.09 6.81 -16.22
C VAL A 337 16.42 7.52 -16.46
N ALA A 338 17.15 7.84 -15.40
CA ALA A 338 18.48 8.44 -15.43
C ALA A 338 19.45 7.61 -14.58
N THR A 339 20.31 6.81 -15.23
CA THR A 339 21.21 5.86 -14.54
C THR A 339 22.69 6.12 -14.83
N SER A 340 23.54 6.04 -13.81
CA SER A 340 25.01 6.08 -13.97
C SER A 340 25.60 4.84 -14.66
N SER A 341 24.78 3.83 -14.94
CA SER A 341 25.18 2.61 -15.66
C SER A 341 25.59 2.87 -17.10
N SER A 342 26.59 2.14 -17.58
CA SER A 342 26.86 2.09 -19.02
C SER A 342 25.70 1.46 -19.80
N GLY A 343 25.54 1.84 -21.06
CA GLY A 343 24.47 1.31 -21.94
C GLY A 343 24.53 -0.22 -22.09
N GLY A 344 25.71 -0.83 -22.01
CA GLY A 344 25.88 -2.28 -22.00
C GLY A 344 25.31 -2.95 -20.74
N ASN A 345 25.61 -2.39 -19.57
CA ASN A 345 25.10 -2.90 -18.29
C ASN A 345 23.59 -2.64 -18.14
N PHE A 346 23.11 -1.47 -18.57
CA PHE A 346 21.69 -1.15 -18.63
C PHE A 346 20.92 -2.24 -19.41
N LYS A 347 21.36 -2.55 -20.64
CA LYS A 347 20.73 -3.60 -21.47
C LYS A 347 20.68 -4.96 -20.78
N LYS A 348 21.68 -5.32 -19.98
CA LYS A 348 21.71 -6.57 -19.22
C LYS A 348 20.73 -6.59 -18.06
N LYS A 349 20.59 -5.47 -17.35
CA LYS A 349 19.66 -5.33 -16.22
C LYS A 349 18.21 -5.40 -16.68
N VAL A 350 17.86 -4.67 -17.75
CA VAL A 350 16.46 -4.59 -18.21
C VAL A 350 16.00 -5.77 -19.05
N GLN A 351 16.89 -6.71 -19.40
CA GLN A 351 16.60 -7.81 -20.31
C GLN A 351 15.36 -8.63 -19.91
N ASN A 352 15.13 -8.82 -18.60
CA ASN A 352 14.01 -9.58 -18.06
C ASN A 352 12.84 -8.69 -17.57
N HIS A 353 12.95 -7.38 -17.75
CA HIS A 353 12.02 -6.37 -17.21
C HIS A 353 11.44 -5.47 -18.31
N GLY A 354 11.38 -5.96 -19.55
CA GLY A 354 10.95 -5.18 -20.71
C GLY A 354 9.58 -4.52 -20.53
N ASP A 355 8.63 -5.22 -19.90
CA ASP A 355 7.32 -4.66 -19.58
C ASP A 355 7.44 -3.39 -18.73
N LEU A 356 8.20 -3.43 -17.63
CA LEU A 356 8.39 -2.27 -16.75
C LEU A 356 9.05 -1.12 -17.52
N PHE A 357 10.18 -1.39 -18.18
CA PHE A 357 10.97 -0.35 -18.82
C PHE A 357 10.31 0.24 -20.07
N SER A 358 9.34 -0.45 -20.69
CA SER A 358 8.55 0.08 -21.81
C SER A 358 7.59 1.22 -21.43
N ARG A 359 7.35 1.43 -20.13
CA ARG A 359 6.46 2.48 -19.61
C ARG A 359 7.14 3.83 -19.45
N PHE A 360 8.47 3.85 -19.39
CA PHE A 360 9.24 5.08 -19.32
C PHE A 360 9.39 5.66 -20.72
N HIS A 361 9.30 6.99 -20.81
CA HIS A 361 9.42 7.70 -22.08
C HIS A 361 10.78 7.45 -22.75
N HIS A 362 11.85 7.56 -21.97
CA HIS A 362 13.21 7.39 -22.45
C HIS A 362 14.15 7.04 -21.28
N VAL A 363 15.41 6.74 -21.63
CA VAL A 363 16.48 6.45 -20.67
C VAL A 363 17.73 7.24 -21.02
N VAL A 364 18.29 7.92 -20.03
CA VAL A 364 19.65 8.49 -20.06
C VAL A 364 20.57 7.59 -19.25
N ASN A 365 21.70 7.19 -19.84
CA ASN A 365 22.66 6.27 -19.21
C ASN A 365 24.04 6.94 -19.05
N GLY A 366 24.91 6.37 -18.21
CA GLY A 366 26.22 6.95 -17.87
C GLY A 366 27.24 6.97 -19.02
N THR A 367 26.91 6.39 -20.18
CA THR A 367 27.72 6.44 -21.42
C THR A 367 27.01 7.20 -22.54
N ASP A 368 25.99 7.99 -22.19
CA ASP A 368 25.30 8.84 -23.14
C ASP A 368 26.27 9.88 -23.73
N PRO A 369 26.30 10.07 -25.07
CA PRO A 369 27.24 11.00 -25.70
C PRO A 369 27.00 12.47 -25.32
N ASP A 370 25.79 12.83 -24.90
CA ASP A 370 25.44 14.19 -24.49
C ASP A 370 25.69 14.43 -22.99
N LEU A 371 26.18 13.42 -22.26
CA LEU A 371 26.47 13.50 -20.83
C LEU A 371 27.95 13.85 -20.60
N ASP A 372 28.20 15.07 -20.11
CA ASP A 372 29.54 15.52 -19.75
C ASP A 372 29.96 14.94 -18.38
N GLU A 373 29.39 15.48 -17.31
CA GLU A 373 29.69 15.07 -15.94
C GLU A 373 28.66 14.09 -15.35
N GLY A 374 29.07 13.34 -14.34
CA GLY A 374 28.26 12.31 -13.69
C GLY A 374 27.89 12.72 -12.28
N LYS A 375 26.98 12.00 -11.65
CA LYS A 375 26.59 12.24 -10.25
C LYS A 375 27.85 12.36 -9.37
N PRO A 376 27.99 13.41 -8.55
CA PRO A 376 26.95 14.35 -8.09
C PRO A 376 26.70 15.59 -8.97
N ALA A 377 27.28 15.69 -10.17
CA ALA A 377 26.93 16.74 -11.12
C ALA A 377 25.48 16.59 -11.61
N PRO A 378 24.76 17.71 -11.89
CA PRO A 378 23.34 17.68 -12.23
C PRO A 378 23.04 17.18 -13.65
N ASP A 379 24.06 17.08 -14.50
CA ASP A 379 24.00 16.87 -15.95
C ASP A 379 23.05 15.75 -16.37
N ILE A 380 23.10 14.59 -15.68
CA ILE A 380 22.28 13.44 -16.05
C ILE A 380 20.78 13.68 -15.86
N PHE A 381 20.41 14.44 -14.82
CA PHE A 381 19.00 14.77 -14.56
C PHE A 381 18.53 15.91 -15.44
N LEU A 382 19.38 16.92 -15.69
CA LEU A 382 19.08 18.00 -16.64
C LEU A 382 18.87 17.44 -18.05
N LEU A 383 19.77 16.58 -18.52
CA LEU A 383 19.67 15.90 -19.82
C LEU A 383 18.40 15.03 -19.92
N CYS A 384 18.05 14.33 -18.84
CA CYS A 384 16.83 13.52 -18.79
C CYS A 384 15.56 14.39 -18.85
N ALA A 385 15.53 15.51 -18.12
CA ALA A 385 14.42 16.46 -18.19
C ALA A 385 14.29 17.11 -19.58
N ASP A 386 15.41 17.44 -20.22
CA ASP A 386 15.44 18.07 -21.54
C ASP A 386 14.96 17.16 -22.68
N ARG A 387 15.00 15.84 -22.50
CA ARG A 387 14.56 14.83 -23.49
C ARG A 387 13.06 14.55 -23.49
N PHE A 388 12.27 15.20 -22.63
CA PHE A 388 10.81 15.23 -22.76
C PHE A 388 10.39 16.22 -23.88
N GLU A 389 10.73 15.92 -25.13
CA GLU A 389 10.61 16.86 -26.27
C GLU A 389 9.20 17.48 -26.42
N GLU A 390 8.15 16.65 -26.41
CA GLU A 390 6.76 17.12 -26.62
C GLU A 390 6.11 17.69 -25.35
N ASN A 391 6.62 17.34 -24.18
CA ASN A 391 6.06 17.69 -22.88
C ASN A 391 7.17 18.22 -21.96
N LYS A 392 7.99 19.17 -22.41
CA LYS A 392 9.11 19.63 -21.59
C LYS A 392 8.60 20.25 -20.28
N PRO A 393 9.23 19.99 -19.12
CA PRO A 393 8.90 20.69 -17.89
C PRO A 393 9.09 22.21 -18.07
N ASP A 394 8.15 23.00 -17.57
CA ASP A 394 8.22 24.48 -17.64
C ASP A 394 9.43 25.03 -16.87
N ASP A 395 9.82 24.34 -15.80
CA ASP A 395 10.97 24.61 -14.95
C ASP A 395 11.48 23.32 -14.30
N TYR A 396 12.78 23.21 -14.03
CA TYR A 396 13.35 22.01 -13.41
C TYR A 396 12.80 21.75 -12.00
N SER A 397 12.33 22.78 -11.27
CA SER A 397 11.69 22.57 -9.96
C SER A 397 10.34 21.85 -10.04
N SER A 398 9.79 21.69 -11.25
CA SER A 398 8.61 20.85 -11.51
C SER A 398 8.95 19.37 -11.76
N CYS A 399 10.22 18.98 -11.67
CA CYS A 399 10.65 17.59 -11.72
C CYS A 399 10.81 17.00 -10.31
N LEU A 400 10.39 15.75 -10.14
CA LEU A 400 10.65 14.92 -8.96
C LEU A 400 11.62 13.81 -9.33
N VAL A 401 12.78 13.80 -8.69
CA VAL A 401 13.76 12.73 -8.79
C VAL A 401 13.51 11.70 -7.69
N PHE A 402 13.51 10.43 -8.04
CA PHE A 402 13.65 9.34 -7.07
C PHE A 402 15.06 8.78 -7.16
N GLU A 403 15.69 8.58 -6.01
CA GLU A 403 17.11 8.18 -5.90
C GLU A 403 17.33 7.31 -4.67
N ASP A 404 18.39 6.49 -4.64
CA ASP A 404 18.81 5.67 -3.50
C ASP A 404 20.12 6.15 -2.87
N SER A 405 20.84 7.07 -3.52
CA SER A 405 22.20 7.48 -3.18
C SER A 405 22.32 8.96 -2.77
N PRO A 406 23.27 9.31 -1.89
CA PRO A 406 23.53 10.72 -1.54
C PRO A 406 24.04 11.51 -2.75
N ASN A 407 24.92 10.90 -3.55
CA ASN A 407 25.45 11.52 -4.77
C ASN A 407 24.33 11.86 -5.77
N GLY A 408 23.33 10.99 -5.90
CA GLY A 408 22.15 11.27 -6.71
C GLY A 408 21.25 12.34 -6.13
N ALA A 409 21.04 12.36 -4.81
CA ALA A 409 20.31 13.43 -4.15
C ALA A 409 20.99 14.81 -4.31
N ASP A 410 22.32 14.86 -4.20
CA ASP A 410 23.12 16.05 -4.45
C ASP A 410 22.99 16.52 -5.90
N ALA A 411 23.05 15.60 -6.86
CA ALA A 411 22.83 15.91 -8.28
C ALA A 411 21.42 16.45 -8.58
N ALA A 412 20.38 15.87 -7.96
CA ALA A 412 19.00 16.34 -8.11
C ALA A 412 18.82 17.76 -7.53
N GLN A 413 19.38 18.01 -6.34
CA GLN A 413 19.37 19.34 -5.73
C GLN A 413 20.14 20.36 -6.58
N ALA A 414 21.32 20.00 -7.08
CA ALA A 414 22.11 20.86 -7.97
C ALA A 414 21.38 21.16 -9.29
N ALA A 415 20.52 20.26 -9.76
CA ALA A 415 19.65 20.46 -10.92
C ALA A 415 18.42 21.35 -10.62
N GLY A 416 18.23 21.78 -9.36
CA GLY A 416 17.06 22.54 -8.92
C GLY A 416 15.78 21.71 -8.82
N MET A 417 15.88 20.38 -8.81
CA MET A 417 14.77 19.44 -8.74
C MET A 417 14.47 19.02 -7.30
N GLN A 418 13.26 18.53 -7.05
CA GLN A 418 12.96 17.88 -5.77
C GLN A 418 13.43 16.43 -5.79
N CYS A 419 13.85 15.90 -4.64
CA CYS A 419 14.39 14.54 -4.54
C CYS A 419 13.73 13.73 -3.43
N VAL A 420 13.21 12.55 -3.78
CA VAL A 420 12.78 11.51 -2.85
C VAL A 420 13.90 10.48 -2.77
N LEU A 421 14.60 10.45 -1.64
CA LEU A 421 15.70 9.54 -1.36
C LEU A 421 15.17 8.27 -0.67
N VAL A 422 15.51 7.10 -1.23
CA VAL A 422 15.12 5.77 -0.74
C VAL A 422 16.38 4.95 -0.46
N PRO A 423 17.07 5.22 0.66
CA PRO A 423 18.37 4.62 0.93
C PRO A 423 18.27 3.12 1.19
N GLU A 424 19.26 2.36 0.71
CA GLU A 424 19.38 0.91 0.99
C GLU A 424 20.19 0.59 2.25
N TRP A 425 20.58 1.58 3.05
CA TRP A 425 21.52 1.43 4.16
C TRP A 425 20.81 1.40 5.52
N ASN A 426 21.34 0.59 6.43
CA ASN A 426 20.79 0.43 7.78
C ASN A 426 21.03 1.67 8.66
N GLU A 427 22.07 2.47 8.37
CA GLU A 427 22.41 3.69 9.10
C GLU A 427 22.37 4.90 8.16
N VAL A 428 21.32 5.72 8.30
CA VAL A 428 21.10 6.95 7.52
C VAL A 428 21.48 8.14 8.40
N THR A 429 22.52 8.89 8.03
CA THR A 429 22.92 10.11 8.76
C THR A 429 22.28 11.37 8.17
N ALA A 430 22.16 12.44 8.97
CA ALA A 430 21.60 13.71 8.51
C ALA A 430 22.40 14.35 7.35
N GLU A 431 23.72 14.15 7.31
CA GLU A 431 24.57 14.69 6.25
C GLU A 431 24.26 14.01 4.90
N MET A 432 23.95 12.72 4.91
CA MET A 432 23.66 11.94 3.70
C MET A 432 22.29 12.24 3.10
N THR A 433 21.38 12.80 3.90
CA THR A 433 20.02 13.10 3.49
C THR A 433 19.76 14.59 3.31
N LYS A 434 20.76 15.44 3.56
CA LYS A 434 20.61 16.92 3.56
C LYS A 434 20.05 17.48 2.24
N SER A 435 20.33 16.80 1.13
CA SER A 435 19.93 17.23 -0.21
C SER A 435 18.59 16.64 -0.66
N ALA A 436 18.05 15.69 0.10
CA ALA A 436 16.76 15.08 -0.18
C ALA A 436 15.61 15.99 0.30
N THR A 437 14.59 16.13 -0.54
CA THR A 437 13.32 16.76 -0.17
C THR A 437 12.52 15.86 0.78
N GLN A 438 12.55 14.54 0.53
CA GLN A 438 11.90 13.53 1.36
C GLN A 438 12.80 12.29 1.44
N VAL A 439 12.81 11.62 2.60
CA VAL A 439 13.51 10.34 2.78
C VAL A 439 12.50 9.26 3.13
N LEU A 440 12.52 8.15 2.40
CA LEU A 440 11.59 7.03 2.59
C LEU A 440 12.35 5.72 2.77
N GLY A 441 11.87 4.81 3.62
CA GLY A 441 12.43 3.46 3.71
C GLY A 441 12.03 2.53 2.55
N SER A 442 11.04 2.91 1.75
CA SER A 442 10.55 2.17 0.57
C SER A 442 9.71 3.10 -0.30
N LEU A 443 9.68 2.84 -1.62
CA LEU A 443 8.76 3.51 -2.55
C LEU A 443 7.29 3.24 -2.20
N ASP A 444 6.98 2.15 -1.48
CA ASP A 444 5.62 1.88 -0.99
C ASP A 444 5.07 2.98 -0.06
N ASN A 445 5.97 3.73 0.58
CA ASN A 445 5.60 4.80 1.50
C ASN A 445 5.42 6.14 0.80
N PHE A 446 5.71 6.21 -0.51
CA PHE A 446 5.58 7.44 -1.27
C PHE A 446 4.11 7.84 -1.40
N ARG A 447 3.86 9.15 -1.26
CA ARG A 447 2.53 9.77 -1.33
C ARG A 447 2.53 10.76 -2.49
N PRO A 448 2.08 10.37 -3.70
CA PRO A 448 2.04 11.25 -4.85
C PRO A 448 1.27 12.56 -4.58
N GLU A 449 0.27 12.51 -3.69
CA GLU A 449 -0.54 13.65 -3.28
C GLU A 449 0.27 14.77 -2.59
N ASP A 450 1.43 14.45 -2.04
CA ASP A 450 2.31 15.44 -1.40
C ASP A 450 2.93 16.41 -2.42
N PHE A 451 3.01 16.01 -3.70
CA PHE A 451 3.70 16.73 -4.78
C PHE A 451 2.77 17.17 -5.94
N GLY A 452 1.44 17.11 -5.84
CA GLY A 452 0.52 17.40 -6.96
C GLY A 452 0.39 18.89 -7.38
N GLN A 453 0.12 19.16 -8.68
CA GLN A 453 -0.12 20.50 -9.29
C GLN A 453 -1.60 20.85 -9.57
N ARG A 454 -1.90 22.16 -9.62
CA ARG A 454 -3.19 22.75 -10.06
C ARG A 454 -3.54 22.34 -11.50
N GLY A 455 -4.81 22.04 -11.77
CA GLY A 455 -5.40 22.15 -13.11
C GLY A 455 -5.18 21.00 -14.12
N ARG A 456 -4.40 19.97 -13.79
CA ARG A 456 -4.51 18.65 -14.45
C ARG A 456 -5.10 17.68 -13.46
N ALA A 457 -6.43 17.63 -13.42
CA ALA A 457 -7.25 16.68 -12.67
C ALA A 457 -6.50 15.96 -11.53
N VAL A 458 -6.43 16.61 -10.38
CA VAL A 458 -6.27 15.95 -9.07
C VAL A 458 -7.58 15.20 -8.75
N GLN A 459 -8.05 14.40 -9.70
CA GLN A 459 -9.10 13.40 -9.51
C GLN A 459 -8.49 12.01 -9.42
N VAL A 460 -7.16 11.88 -9.52
CA VAL A 460 -6.54 10.55 -9.53
C VAL A 460 -5.31 10.43 -8.63
N LEU A 461 -4.59 11.47 -8.18
CA LEU A 461 -3.40 11.30 -7.28
C LEU A 461 -3.72 10.87 -5.83
N SER A 462 -4.94 10.40 -5.57
CA SER A 462 -5.20 9.45 -4.51
C SER A 462 -4.63 8.10 -4.96
N LEU A 463 -3.56 7.61 -4.33
CA LEU A 463 -3.58 6.18 -4.06
C LEU A 463 -4.91 5.96 -3.34
N ASN A 464 -5.88 5.30 -3.97
CA ASN A 464 -7.02 4.72 -3.26
C ASN A 464 -6.44 3.68 -2.30
N LEU A 465 -5.87 4.18 -1.22
CA LEU A 465 -5.58 3.51 0.03
C LEU A 465 -6.89 3.71 0.79
N PRO A 466 -7.82 2.74 0.76
CA PRO A 466 -8.99 2.84 1.61
C PRO A 466 -8.48 2.97 3.05
N ALA A 467 -8.86 4.06 3.70
CA ALA A 467 -8.80 4.36 5.13
C ALA A 467 -8.14 3.29 6.04
N LEU A 468 -6.83 3.07 5.87
CA LEU A 468 -6.04 2.16 6.70
C LEU A 468 -4.63 2.72 6.91
N LYS A 469 -4.58 4.02 7.26
CA LYS A 469 -3.37 4.70 7.76
C LYS A 469 -3.38 4.91 9.29
N ILE A 470 -4.45 4.54 9.99
CA ILE A 470 -4.43 4.36 11.46
C ILE A 470 -4.37 2.87 11.74
N LEU A 471 -3.15 2.32 11.73
CA LEU A 471 -2.70 0.98 12.18
C LEU A 471 -1.70 0.44 11.16
N LYS A 472 -0.40 0.66 11.38
CA LYS A 472 0.62 -0.29 10.92
C LYS A 472 2.02 -0.03 11.51
N PRO A 473 2.60 -1.04 12.16
CA PRO A 473 3.84 -1.66 11.74
C PRO A 473 3.55 -2.81 10.75
N ASN A 474 4.41 -2.98 9.74
CA ASN A 474 4.52 -4.09 8.77
C ASN A 474 3.75 -3.96 7.45
N LEU A 475 4.40 -3.35 6.45
CA LEU A 475 3.94 -3.23 5.05
C LEU A 475 4.25 -4.46 4.18
N GLU A 476 5.09 -5.41 4.62
CA GLU A 476 5.47 -6.60 3.83
C GLU A 476 4.29 -7.54 3.50
N LYS A 477 3.16 -7.42 4.20
CA LYS A 477 2.01 -8.33 4.03
C LYS A 477 1.15 -8.07 2.78
N TYR A 478 1.31 -6.94 2.08
CA TYR A 478 0.42 -6.55 0.98
C TYR A 478 0.85 -7.03 -0.41
N HIS A 479 2.13 -7.40 -0.61
CA HIS A 479 2.63 -8.01 -1.86
C HIS A 479 2.50 -9.55 -1.90
N TYR A 480 2.17 -10.16 -0.76
CA TYR A 480 2.16 -11.62 -0.56
C TYR A 480 1.22 -12.42 -1.51
N PRO A 481 0.01 -11.95 -1.88
CA PRO A 481 -0.92 -12.77 -2.67
C PRO A 481 -0.74 -12.73 -4.20
N PHE A 482 0.10 -11.83 -4.74
CA PHE A 482 0.07 -11.47 -6.17
C PHE A 482 1.27 -11.94 -7.01
N SER A 483 2.39 -12.35 -6.39
CA SER A 483 3.53 -12.92 -7.12
C SER A 483 3.27 -14.35 -7.56
N THR A 484 3.29 -14.62 -8.87
CA THR A 484 3.05 -15.96 -9.45
C THR A 484 4.01 -17.01 -8.88
N ARG A 485 5.29 -16.64 -8.69
CA ARG A 485 6.30 -17.52 -8.08
C ARG A 485 6.00 -17.81 -6.60
N MET A 486 5.50 -16.83 -5.85
CA MET A 486 5.13 -17.02 -4.45
C MET A 486 3.91 -17.93 -4.32
N ILE A 487 2.91 -17.74 -5.18
CA ILE A 487 1.72 -18.61 -5.28
C ILE A 487 2.16 -20.05 -5.55
N GLU A 488 3.05 -20.28 -6.52
CA GLU A 488 3.57 -21.62 -6.82
C GLU A 488 4.28 -22.26 -5.62
N ILE A 489 5.11 -21.50 -4.90
CA ILE A 489 5.83 -22.00 -3.72
C ILE A 489 4.85 -22.32 -2.57
N GLN A 490 3.88 -21.45 -2.31
CA GLN A 490 2.87 -21.69 -1.27
C GLN A 490 1.97 -22.86 -1.60
N ASN A 491 1.50 -22.97 -2.84
CA ASN A 491 0.71 -24.11 -3.30
C ASN A 491 1.50 -25.42 -3.15
N GLY A 492 2.78 -25.44 -3.55
CA GLY A 492 3.63 -26.61 -3.36
C GLY A 492 3.80 -27.02 -1.89
N MET A 493 3.88 -26.05 -0.97
CA MET A 493 3.94 -26.32 0.47
C MET A 493 2.58 -26.78 1.03
N ALA A 494 1.47 -26.22 0.55
CA ALA A 494 0.12 -26.61 0.94
C ALA A 494 -0.21 -28.03 0.46
N GLU A 495 0.07 -28.36 -0.80
CA GLU A 495 -0.07 -29.72 -1.34
C GLU A 495 0.72 -30.74 -0.50
N ARG A 496 1.97 -30.39 -0.14
CA ARG A 496 2.80 -31.25 0.71
C ARG A 496 2.23 -31.39 2.12
N ALA A 497 1.68 -30.32 2.69
CA ALA A 497 1.04 -30.38 4.01
C ALA A 497 -0.22 -31.27 4.00
N ILE A 498 -1.03 -31.21 2.94
CA ILE A 498 -2.21 -32.06 2.73
C ILE A 498 -1.79 -33.54 2.59
N GLU A 499 -0.72 -33.82 1.86
CA GLU A 499 -0.16 -35.19 1.78
C GLU A 499 0.25 -35.71 3.17
N LEU A 500 0.89 -34.86 3.99
CA LEU A 500 1.34 -35.22 5.34
C LEU A 500 0.18 -35.35 6.34
N LEU A 501 -0.95 -34.68 6.11
CA LEU A 501 -2.17 -34.86 6.89
C LEU A 501 -2.72 -36.27 6.75
N ALA A 502 -2.53 -36.91 5.60
CA ALA A 502 -3.02 -38.26 5.29
C ALA A 502 -4.51 -38.44 5.59
N LEU A 503 -5.31 -37.48 5.12
CA LEU A 503 -6.77 -37.58 5.15
C LEU A 503 -7.26 -38.70 4.21
N PRO A 504 -8.43 -39.30 4.45
CA PRO A 504 -9.02 -40.31 3.57
C PRO A 504 -9.24 -39.78 2.14
N ASP A 505 -8.88 -40.57 1.13
CA ASP A 505 -8.93 -40.16 -0.29
C ASP A 505 -10.34 -40.10 -0.89
N ASP A 506 -11.32 -40.71 -0.22
CA ASP A 506 -12.67 -41.00 -0.74
C ASP A 506 -13.80 -40.18 -0.08
N GLU A 507 -13.49 -39.35 0.93
CA GLU A 507 -14.48 -38.54 1.64
C GLU A 507 -14.00 -37.09 1.86
N PRO A 508 -14.89 -36.08 1.71
CA PRO A 508 -14.61 -34.73 2.15
C PRO A 508 -14.37 -34.69 3.67
N CYS A 509 -13.39 -33.91 4.09
CA CYS A 509 -13.07 -33.68 5.51
C CYS A 509 -13.23 -32.20 5.82
N PHE A 510 -13.41 -31.87 7.10
CA PHE A 510 -13.46 -30.48 7.55
C PHE A 510 -12.13 -30.08 8.18
N VAL A 511 -11.40 -29.17 7.53
CA VAL A 511 -10.00 -28.85 7.82
C VAL A 511 -9.85 -27.40 8.27
N LEU A 512 -9.04 -27.18 9.29
CA LEU A 512 -8.73 -25.83 9.78
C LEU A 512 -7.45 -25.31 9.11
N ASP A 513 -7.52 -24.15 8.46
CA ASP A 513 -6.35 -23.45 7.91
C ASP A 513 -5.91 -22.33 8.86
N LEU A 514 -4.74 -22.50 9.48
CA LEU A 514 -4.23 -21.68 10.57
C LEU A 514 -3.17 -20.71 10.05
N GLY A 515 -3.46 -19.42 10.16
CA GLY A 515 -2.70 -18.37 9.47
C GLY A 515 -2.99 -18.38 7.98
N CYS A 516 -4.28 -18.49 7.61
CA CYS A 516 -4.73 -18.73 6.24
C CYS A 516 -4.43 -17.56 5.27
N GLY A 517 -4.07 -16.39 5.79
CA GLY A 517 -3.80 -15.21 4.99
C GLY A 517 -4.98 -14.88 4.07
N SER A 518 -4.71 -14.83 2.76
CA SER A 518 -5.71 -14.58 1.72
C SER A 518 -6.42 -15.84 1.22
N GLY A 519 -6.25 -16.98 1.90
CA GLY A 519 -6.89 -18.26 1.57
C GLY A 519 -6.19 -19.10 0.49
N LEU A 520 -4.89 -18.90 0.23
CA LEU A 520 -4.15 -19.69 -0.78
C LEU A 520 -4.04 -21.18 -0.42
N SER A 521 -3.72 -21.48 0.84
CA SER A 521 -3.71 -22.85 1.36
C SER A 521 -5.13 -23.45 1.43
N GLY A 522 -6.12 -22.61 1.74
CA GLY A 522 -7.54 -22.96 1.67
C GLY A 522 -8.02 -23.37 0.28
N GLU A 523 -7.66 -22.63 -0.78
CA GLU A 523 -7.95 -23.00 -2.17
C GLU A 523 -7.38 -24.38 -2.51
N CYS A 524 -6.17 -24.71 -2.01
CA CYS A 524 -5.58 -26.03 -2.18
C CYS A 524 -6.40 -27.15 -1.48
N LEU A 525 -6.99 -26.86 -0.31
CA LEU A 525 -7.91 -27.79 0.37
C LEU A 525 -9.19 -28.01 -0.45
N GLU A 526 -9.75 -26.94 -1.03
CA GLU A 526 -10.92 -27.01 -1.91
C GLU A 526 -10.64 -27.83 -3.17
N GLU A 527 -9.48 -27.62 -3.81
CA GLU A 527 -9.04 -28.37 -4.98
C GLU A 527 -8.88 -29.87 -4.70
N ASN A 528 -8.55 -30.23 -3.45
CA ASN A 528 -8.48 -31.61 -2.98
C ASN A 528 -9.83 -32.15 -2.48
N GLY A 529 -10.89 -31.34 -2.46
CA GLY A 529 -12.26 -31.74 -2.13
C GLY A 529 -12.63 -31.67 -0.65
N HIS A 530 -11.88 -30.91 0.15
CA HIS A 530 -12.16 -30.72 1.57
C HIS A 530 -12.85 -29.37 1.83
N PHE A 531 -13.63 -29.32 2.91
CA PHE A 531 -14.21 -28.08 3.43
C PHE A 531 -13.25 -27.46 4.44
N TRP A 532 -13.22 -26.14 4.56
CA TRP A 532 -12.28 -25.51 5.47
C TRP A 532 -12.79 -24.21 6.11
N VAL A 533 -12.17 -23.89 7.24
CA VAL A 533 -12.29 -22.60 7.93
C VAL A 533 -10.90 -22.02 8.06
N GLY A 534 -10.73 -20.75 7.75
CA GLY A 534 -9.47 -20.02 7.89
C GLY A 534 -9.44 -19.17 9.15
N VAL A 535 -8.32 -19.16 9.87
CA VAL A 535 -8.07 -18.19 10.96
C VAL A 535 -6.84 -17.36 10.64
N ASP A 536 -6.96 -16.05 10.65
CA ASP A 536 -5.81 -15.15 10.52
C ASP A 536 -5.94 -13.92 11.43
N ILE A 537 -4.80 -13.43 11.92
CA ILE A 537 -4.72 -12.20 12.74
C ILE A 537 -4.84 -10.93 11.88
N SER A 538 -4.62 -11.05 10.57
CA SER A 538 -4.57 -9.92 9.65
C SER A 538 -5.92 -9.72 8.98
N LYS A 539 -6.72 -8.79 9.50
CA LYS A 539 -7.99 -8.38 8.83
C LYS A 539 -7.79 -8.05 7.36
N SER A 540 -6.69 -7.43 6.99
CA SER A 540 -6.36 -7.08 5.60
C SER A 540 -6.09 -8.28 4.70
N MET A 541 -5.59 -9.40 5.24
CA MET A 541 -5.40 -10.62 4.47
C MET A 541 -6.73 -11.37 4.30
N LEU A 542 -7.61 -11.31 5.30
CA LEU A 542 -8.96 -11.88 5.24
C LEU A 542 -9.93 -11.06 4.36
N ALA A 543 -9.73 -9.74 4.27
CA ALA A 543 -10.61 -8.81 3.56
C ALA A 543 -10.27 -8.65 2.06
N VAL A 544 -9.80 -9.70 1.38
CA VAL A 544 -9.51 -9.63 -0.06
C VAL A 544 -10.79 -9.91 -0.88
N PRO A 545 -11.54 -8.85 -1.22
CA PRO A 545 -11.92 -8.63 -2.60
C PRO A 545 -11.29 -7.30 -3.03
N VAL A 546 -10.19 -7.36 -3.80
CA VAL A 546 -9.65 -6.17 -4.47
C VAL A 546 -10.31 -6.08 -5.85
N PRO A 547 -11.15 -5.07 -6.13
CA PRO A 547 -11.51 -4.73 -7.49
C PRO A 547 -10.36 -3.92 -8.09
N ASP A 548 -9.50 -4.54 -8.90
CA ASP A 548 -9.17 -4.05 -10.26
C ASP A 548 -7.94 -4.68 -10.92
N VAL A 549 -7.14 -5.53 -10.27
CA VAL A 549 -6.10 -6.28 -10.98
C VAL A 549 -5.97 -7.68 -10.42
N ALA A 550 -6.23 -8.67 -11.28
CA ALA A 550 -6.41 -10.10 -11.02
C ALA A 550 -7.81 -10.48 -10.52
N LYS A 551 -8.36 -11.53 -11.17
CA LYS A 551 -9.66 -12.15 -10.93
C LYS A 551 -10.07 -12.15 -9.45
N GLU A 552 -11.32 -11.78 -9.16
CA GLU A 552 -12.05 -12.11 -7.92
C GLU A 552 -11.59 -13.50 -7.42
N ARG A 553 -10.83 -13.56 -6.31
CA ARG A 553 -10.57 -14.80 -5.58
C ARG A 553 -11.68 -14.95 -4.57
N GLU A 554 -12.81 -15.46 -5.03
CA GLU A 554 -13.87 -15.95 -4.14
C GLU A 554 -13.37 -17.28 -3.55
N VAL A 555 -12.95 -17.27 -2.28
CA VAL A 555 -12.69 -18.49 -1.50
C VAL A 555 -14.03 -19.03 -0.97
N GLU A 556 -14.22 -20.36 -0.98
CA GLU A 556 -15.46 -20.98 -0.49
C GLU A 556 -15.45 -21.21 1.04
N GLY A 557 -14.27 -21.23 1.67
CA GLY A 557 -14.12 -21.39 3.11
C GLY A 557 -14.50 -20.17 3.95
N ASP A 558 -15.03 -20.41 5.15
CA ASP A 558 -15.35 -19.35 6.11
C ASP A 558 -14.07 -18.77 6.72
N LEU A 559 -14.01 -17.45 6.86
CA LEU A 559 -12.83 -16.73 7.36
C LEU A 559 -13.11 -16.13 8.74
N VAL A 560 -12.20 -16.38 9.69
CA VAL A 560 -12.29 -15.91 11.07
C VAL A 560 -11.09 -15.03 11.39
N HIS A 561 -11.36 -13.81 11.84
CA HIS A 561 -10.33 -12.93 12.36
C HIS A 561 -9.98 -13.29 13.81
N GLY A 562 -8.74 -13.73 14.05
CA GLY A 562 -8.30 -14.14 15.38
C GLY A 562 -6.78 -14.31 15.53
N ASP A 563 -6.26 -13.99 16.72
CA ASP A 563 -4.86 -14.28 17.07
C ASP A 563 -4.75 -15.74 17.56
N LEU A 564 -4.00 -16.56 16.83
CA LEU A 564 -3.74 -17.97 17.18
C LEU A 564 -3.16 -18.13 18.60
N GLY A 565 -2.37 -17.15 19.07
CA GLY A 565 -1.77 -17.15 20.40
C GLY A 565 -2.77 -16.94 21.53
N ASP A 566 -3.96 -16.44 21.22
CA ASP A 566 -5.08 -16.30 22.16
C ASP A 566 -5.96 -17.56 22.25
N GLY A 567 -5.64 -18.58 21.45
CA GLY A 567 -6.39 -19.82 21.38
C GLY A 567 -7.55 -19.77 20.39
N LEU A 568 -8.03 -20.94 20.02
CA LEU A 568 -9.02 -21.12 18.96
C LEU A 568 -10.46 -21.15 19.49
N PRO A 569 -11.40 -20.40 18.89
CA PRO A 569 -12.78 -20.26 19.39
C PRO A 569 -13.71 -21.37 18.88
N PHE A 570 -13.22 -22.60 18.71
CA PHE A 570 -14.00 -23.71 18.14
C PHE A 570 -14.37 -24.77 19.16
N ARG A 571 -15.50 -25.44 18.92
CA ARG A 571 -15.97 -26.52 19.78
C ARG A 571 -14.99 -27.71 19.74
N PRO A 572 -14.90 -28.51 20.82
CA PRO A 572 -14.04 -29.68 20.81
C PRO A 572 -14.42 -30.68 19.70
N GLY A 573 -13.42 -31.24 19.01
CA GLY A 573 -13.62 -32.25 17.97
C GLY A 573 -14.30 -31.75 16.68
N SER A 574 -14.24 -30.45 16.40
CA SER A 574 -14.90 -29.86 15.21
C SER A 574 -14.20 -30.18 13.89
N PHE A 575 -12.88 -30.39 13.88
CA PHE A 575 -12.11 -30.52 12.64
C PHE A 575 -11.38 -31.87 12.55
N ASP A 576 -11.34 -32.43 11.34
CA ASP A 576 -10.67 -33.69 11.03
C ASP A 576 -9.15 -33.53 10.89
N GLY A 577 -8.71 -32.32 10.54
CA GLY A 577 -7.31 -31.96 10.44
C GLY A 577 -7.06 -30.47 10.47
N ALA A 578 -5.78 -30.09 10.55
CA ALA A 578 -5.34 -28.69 10.50
C ALA A 578 -4.08 -28.54 9.65
N ILE A 579 -4.01 -27.49 8.83
CA ILE A 579 -2.77 -27.06 8.19
C ILE A 579 -2.39 -25.65 8.62
N SER A 580 -1.11 -25.32 8.52
CA SER A 580 -0.59 -23.97 8.65
C SER A 580 0.61 -23.84 7.74
N ILE A 581 0.59 -22.88 6.83
CA ILE A 581 1.71 -22.61 5.94
C ILE A 581 2.36 -21.29 6.31
N SER A 582 3.62 -21.34 6.75
CA SER A 582 4.43 -20.15 7.06
C SER A 582 3.87 -19.25 8.18
N ALA A 583 3.06 -19.79 9.09
CA ALA A 583 2.42 -19.01 10.15
C ALA A 583 2.95 -19.30 11.57
N LEU A 584 3.36 -20.55 11.86
CA LEU A 584 3.66 -20.99 13.22
C LEU A 584 4.82 -20.22 13.90
N GLN A 585 5.83 -19.80 13.13
CA GLN A 585 7.01 -19.12 13.68
C GLN A 585 6.67 -17.79 14.35
N TRP A 586 5.61 -17.11 13.91
CA TRP A 586 5.17 -15.82 14.46
C TRP A 586 4.68 -15.91 15.91
N LEU A 587 4.26 -17.10 16.36
CA LEU A 587 3.90 -17.31 17.78
C LEU A 587 5.11 -17.28 18.72
N CYS A 588 6.32 -17.31 18.17
CA CYS A 588 7.56 -17.19 18.92
C CYS A 588 7.97 -15.73 19.16
N ASN A 589 7.33 -14.76 18.48
CA ASN A 589 7.68 -13.35 18.60
C ASN A 589 7.21 -12.76 19.92
N ALA A 590 8.03 -11.89 20.50
CA ALA A 590 7.77 -11.18 21.75
C ALA A 590 7.59 -9.67 21.54
N ASP A 591 6.88 -9.27 20.48
CA ASP A 591 6.74 -7.88 20.04
C ASP A 591 6.05 -6.95 21.06
N LYS A 592 5.38 -7.51 22.07
CA LYS A 592 4.75 -6.77 23.17
C LYS A 592 5.25 -7.29 24.51
N SER A 593 5.33 -6.41 25.51
CA SER A 593 5.84 -6.73 26.86
C SER A 593 5.13 -7.91 27.55
N TYR A 594 3.88 -8.20 27.17
CA TYR A 594 3.09 -9.30 27.70
C TYR A 594 3.12 -10.58 26.83
N HIS A 595 3.75 -10.54 25.65
CA HIS A 595 3.93 -11.73 24.83
C HIS A 595 4.99 -12.63 25.45
N LYS A 596 4.53 -13.77 26.00
CA LYS A 596 5.41 -14.83 26.49
C LYS A 596 5.30 -16.02 25.53
N PRO A 597 6.27 -16.22 24.60
CA PRO A 597 6.20 -17.23 23.54
C PRO A 597 5.76 -18.63 24.00
N HIS A 598 6.38 -19.16 25.07
CA HIS A 598 5.98 -20.45 25.65
C HIS A 598 4.51 -20.52 26.06
N LYS A 599 3.94 -19.44 26.63
CA LYS A 599 2.54 -19.39 27.04
C LYS A 599 1.60 -19.29 25.84
N ARG A 600 1.96 -18.49 24.83
CA ARG A 600 1.20 -18.36 23.58
C ARG A 600 1.14 -19.69 22.83
N LEU A 601 2.29 -20.34 22.64
CA LEU A 601 2.39 -21.66 22.01
C LEU A 601 1.60 -22.73 22.77
N TYR A 602 1.71 -22.77 24.11
CA TYR A 602 0.94 -23.72 24.90
C TYR A 602 -0.57 -23.48 24.76
N LYS A 603 -1.04 -22.24 24.87
CA LYS A 603 -2.46 -21.88 24.73
C LYS A 603 -2.98 -22.25 23.34
N PHE A 604 -2.22 -21.92 22.29
CA PHE A 604 -2.52 -22.29 20.91
C PHE A 604 -2.66 -23.80 20.76
N PHE A 605 -1.63 -24.58 21.08
CA PHE A 605 -1.66 -26.04 20.90
C PHE A 605 -2.70 -26.72 21.79
N SER A 606 -2.95 -26.26 23.02
CA SER A 606 -4.01 -26.82 23.86
C SER A 606 -5.39 -26.59 23.27
N SER A 607 -5.67 -25.39 22.75
CA SER A 607 -6.95 -25.12 22.08
C SER A 607 -7.10 -25.90 20.77
N LEU A 608 -6.03 -26.03 19.98
CA LEU A 608 -6.04 -26.81 18.76
C LEU A 608 -6.24 -28.31 19.01
N PHE A 609 -5.56 -28.87 20.01
CA PHE A 609 -5.74 -30.26 20.40
C PHE A 609 -7.20 -30.55 20.75
N ALA A 610 -7.85 -29.62 21.47
CA ALA A 610 -9.26 -29.74 21.79
C ALA A 610 -10.14 -29.65 20.54
N SER A 611 -9.85 -28.73 19.60
CA SER A 611 -10.65 -28.52 18.38
C SER A 611 -10.56 -29.67 17.37
N LEU A 612 -9.52 -30.51 17.42
CA LEU A 612 -9.33 -31.64 16.50
C LEU A 612 -10.08 -32.90 16.95
N SER A 613 -10.60 -33.64 15.99
CA SER A 613 -11.24 -34.94 16.21
C SER A 613 -10.22 -36.01 16.64
N LYS A 614 -10.72 -37.09 17.23
CA LYS A 614 -9.88 -38.20 17.69
C LYS A 614 -9.22 -38.88 16.47
N GLY A 615 -7.90 -38.87 16.42
CA GLY A 615 -7.14 -39.37 15.28
C GLY A 615 -6.79 -38.31 14.23
N GLY A 616 -7.28 -37.08 14.40
CA GLY A 616 -6.94 -35.94 13.55
C GLY A 616 -5.45 -35.59 13.60
N ARG A 617 -4.97 -35.01 12.50
CA ARG A 617 -3.58 -34.57 12.34
C ARG A 617 -3.50 -33.06 12.14
N ALA A 618 -2.39 -32.48 12.57
CA ALA A 618 -2.06 -31.09 12.26
C ALA A 618 -0.67 -31.01 11.65
N VAL A 619 -0.54 -30.29 10.53
CA VAL A 619 0.72 -30.14 9.80
C VAL A 619 1.07 -28.66 9.67
N PHE A 620 2.25 -28.30 10.16
CA PHE A 620 2.73 -26.92 10.14
C PHE A 620 3.99 -26.82 9.30
N GLN A 621 3.92 -26.14 8.17
CA GLN A 621 5.12 -25.65 7.51
C GLN A 621 5.55 -24.34 8.18
N PHE A 622 6.82 -24.22 8.55
CA PHE A 622 7.34 -23.01 9.22
C PHE A 622 8.82 -22.78 8.96
N TYR A 623 9.30 -21.59 9.34
CA TYR A 623 10.70 -21.17 9.21
C TYR A 623 11.31 -20.95 10.59
N PRO A 624 11.99 -21.96 11.17
CA PRO A 624 12.69 -21.77 12.43
C PRO A 624 13.95 -20.91 12.26
N GLU A 625 14.14 -19.94 13.13
CA GLU A 625 15.35 -19.11 13.22
C GLU A 625 16.54 -19.91 13.79
N ASN A 626 16.27 -20.80 14.74
CA ASN A 626 17.30 -21.59 15.42
C ASN A 626 16.73 -22.89 16.01
N ALA A 627 17.62 -23.78 16.46
CA ALA A 627 17.25 -25.07 17.06
C ALA A 627 16.42 -24.93 18.35
N HIS A 628 16.63 -23.86 19.11
CA HIS A 628 15.89 -23.60 20.35
C HIS A 628 14.40 -23.31 20.06
N GLN A 629 14.10 -22.60 18.98
CA GLN A 629 12.72 -22.36 18.56
C GLN A 629 12.00 -23.68 18.18
N ILE A 630 12.69 -24.60 17.50
CA ILE A 630 12.16 -25.93 17.17
C ILE A 630 11.86 -26.71 18.45
N GLU A 631 12.80 -26.71 19.41
CA GLU A 631 12.64 -27.37 20.70
C GLU A 631 11.47 -26.79 21.49
N MET A 632 11.35 -25.46 21.56
CA MET A 632 10.26 -24.77 22.23
C MET A 632 8.90 -25.13 21.64
N ILE A 633 8.74 -25.04 20.32
CA ILE A 633 7.51 -25.38 19.61
C ILE A 633 7.12 -26.84 19.88
N THR A 634 8.07 -27.76 19.69
CA THR A 634 7.84 -29.20 19.88
C THR A 634 7.50 -29.52 21.34
N SER A 635 8.21 -28.93 22.29
CA SER A 635 7.95 -29.12 23.72
C SER A 635 6.55 -28.64 24.11
N GLN A 636 6.12 -27.46 23.64
CA GLN A 636 4.77 -26.96 23.95
C GLN A 636 3.67 -27.80 23.28
N SER A 637 3.88 -28.30 22.05
CA SER A 637 2.90 -29.16 21.39
C SER A 637 2.74 -30.51 22.10
N MET A 638 3.85 -31.14 22.51
CA MET A 638 3.81 -32.39 23.28
C MET A 638 3.16 -32.17 24.65
N LYS A 639 3.46 -31.05 25.30
CA LYS A 639 2.83 -30.68 26.59
C LYS A 639 1.33 -30.46 26.46
N ALA A 640 0.85 -30.02 25.29
CA ALA A 640 -0.58 -29.86 25.00
C ALA A 640 -1.31 -31.19 24.74
N GLY A 641 -0.58 -32.30 24.57
CA GLY A 641 -1.14 -33.65 24.39
C GLY A 641 -0.89 -34.26 23.01
N PHE A 642 -0.31 -33.53 22.06
CA PHE A 642 0.04 -34.09 20.76
C PHE A 642 1.16 -35.13 20.85
N THR A 643 1.16 -36.05 19.90
CA THR A 643 2.33 -36.87 19.56
C THR A 643 2.79 -36.53 18.13
N GLY A 644 4.00 -36.95 17.74
CA GLY A 644 4.52 -36.71 16.39
C GLY A 644 5.94 -36.16 16.37
N GLY A 645 6.29 -35.38 15.34
CA GLY A 645 7.65 -34.87 15.19
C GLY A 645 7.89 -34.04 13.94
N LEU A 646 9.16 -33.72 13.71
CA LEU A 646 9.61 -32.86 12.62
C LEU A 646 9.98 -33.68 11.38
N VAL A 647 9.46 -33.28 10.22
CA VAL A 647 9.84 -33.77 8.88
C VAL A 647 10.58 -32.63 8.19
N VAL A 648 11.78 -32.90 7.67
CA VAL A 648 12.61 -31.91 6.99
C VAL A 648 12.83 -32.37 5.56
N ASP A 649 12.11 -31.76 4.62
CA ASP A 649 12.30 -32.03 3.19
C ASP A 649 13.56 -31.31 2.69
N TYR A 650 14.33 -32.00 1.85
CA TYR A 650 15.60 -31.56 1.28
C TYR A 650 16.61 -31.05 2.32
N PRO A 651 16.96 -31.86 3.34
CA PRO A 651 17.70 -31.40 4.52
C PRO A 651 19.10 -30.86 4.20
N ASN A 652 19.69 -31.32 3.08
CA ASN A 652 21.03 -30.95 2.60
C ASN A 652 21.03 -29.72 1.69
N SER A 653 19.87 -29.17 1.33
CA SER A 653 19.77 -27.96 0.51
C SER A 653 19.71 -26.72 1.39
N THR A 654 20.43 -25.65 1.07
CA THR A 654 20.23 -24.36 1.73
C THR A 654 19.06 -23.57 1.13
N LYS A 655 18.66 -23.89 -0.11
CA LYS A 655 17.60 -23.17 -0.85
C LYS A 655 16.25 -23.88 -0.84
N ALA A 656 16.23 -25.21 -0.88
CA ALA A 656 15.01 -26.02 -1.00
C ALA A 656 14.53 -26.64 0.33
N LYS A 657 15.27 -26.43 1.43
CA LYS A 657 14.95 -27.02 2.74
C LYS A 657 13.64 -26.48 3.29
N LYS A 658 12.74 -27.38 3.69
CA LYS A 658 11.44 -27.04 4.28
C LYS A 658 11.20 -27.86 5.54
N TYR A 659 10.77 -27.18 6.60
CA TYR A 659 10.45 -27.78 7.89
C TYR A 659 8.93 -27.96 8.01
N PHE A 660 8.51 -29.18 8.36
CA PHE A 660 7.12 -29.54 8.63
C PHE A 660 7.01 -30.18 10.02
N LEU A 661 6.25 -29.58 10.92
CA LEU A 661 5.87 -30.22 12.18
C LEU A 661 4.59 -31.02 11.93
N VAL A 662 4.63 -32.33 12.15
CA VAL A 662 3.49 -33.24 11.98
C VAL A 662 3.05 -33.73 13.36
N LEU A 663 1.83 -33.36 13.75
CA LEU A 663 1.24 -33.65 15.04
C LEU A 663 -0.01 -34.52 14.90
N MET A 664 -0.25 -35.36 15.90
CA MET A 664 -1.36 -36.33 15.94
C MET A 664 -2.02 -36.32 17.32
N THR A 665 -3.36 -36.35 17.35
CA THR A 665 -4.13 -36.37 18.61
C THR A 665 -4.19 -37.75 19.28
N SER A 666 -3.82 -38.82 18.57
CA SER A 666 -3.80 -40.20 19.05
C SER A 666 -2.39 -40.79 19.03
N SER A 667 -2.06 -41.59 20.05
CA SER A 667 -0.79 -42.33 20.17
C SER A 667 -0.77 -43.66 19.40
N ALA A 668 -1.86 -44.05 18.74
CA ALA A 668 -1.97 -45.33 18.06
C ALA A 668 -1.23 -45.34 16.70
N HIS A 669 -0.07 -46.01 16.66
CA HIS A 669 0.67 -46.55 15.49
C HIS A 669 0.69 -45.77 14.15
N SER A 670 0.50 -44.46 14.17
CA SER A 670 0.68 -43.63 12.99
C SER A 670 2.18 -43.43 12.76
N ARG A 671 2.71 -44.09 11.74
CA ARG A 671 4.13 -43.98 11.35
C ARG A 671 4.39 -42.57 10.81
N MET A 672 5.45 -41.91 11.30
CA MET A 672 5.88 -40.62 10.77
C MET A 672 6.09 -40.71 9.25
N PRO A 673 5.57 -39.74 8.47
CA PRO A 673 5.79 -39.68 7.03
C PRO A 673 7.29 -39.54 6.67
N LYS A 674 7.68 -40.02 5.49
CA LYS A 674 9.06 -39.92 5.01
C LYS A 674 9.37 -38.51 4.48
N ALA A 675 10.55 -38.00 4.83
CA ALA A 675 11.12 -36.78 4.27
C ALA A 675 11.57 -36.98 2.81
N LEU A 676 11.51 -35.92 2.01
CA LEU A 676 12.04 -35.87 0.65
C LEU A 676 13.55 -35.54 0.66
N GLY A 677 14.32 -36.09 -0.28
CA GLY A 677 15.73 -35.72 -0.48
C GLY A 677 16.75 -36.35 0.47
N VAL A 678 16.41 -37.45 1.13
CA VAL A 678 17.34 -38.29 1.91
C VAL A 678 17.79 -39.49 1.08
N ASP A 679 19.02 -39.48 0.59
CA ASP A 679 19.63 -40.61 -0.11
C ASP A 679 19.72 -41.81 0.84
N SER A 680 18.92 -42.84 0.57
CA SER A 680 19.12 -44.18 1.13
C SER A 680 19.29 -45.16 -0.03
N ALA A 681 20.53 -45.62 -0.17
CA ALA A 681 20.93 -46.68 -1.07
C ALA A 681 20.19 -47.99 -0.72
N SER A 682 19.05 -48.22 -1.36
CA SER A 682 18.61 -49.55 -1.77
C SER A 682 17.66 -49.41 -2.96
N SER A 683 17.97 -50.19 -3.99
CA SER A 683 17.31 -50.21 -5.27
C SER A 683 15.86 -50.65 -5.17
N THR A 684 14.93 -49.71 -5.20
CA THR A 684 13.76 -49.78 -6.08
C THR A 684 13.28 -48.35 -6.30
N THR A 685 13.46 -47.85 -7.52
CA THR A 685 12.92 -46.56 -7.97
C THR A 685 11.42 -46.52 -7.65
N VAL A 686 10.98 -45.66 -6.74
CA VAL A 686 9.57 -45.26 -6.68
C VAL A 686 9.47 -43.88 -7.30
N GLN A 687 9.18 -43.89 -8.60
CA GLN A 687 8.68 -42.76 -9.36
C GLN A 687 7.33 -42.32 -8.78
N ASN A 688 7.28 -41.20 -8.05
CA ASN A 688 6.01 -40.63 -7.57
C ASN A 688 5.39 -39.58 -8.52
N GLU A 689 5.92 -39.41 -9.73
CA GLU A 689 5.13 -38.89 -10.86
C GLU A 689 4.09 -39.91 -11.34
N ALA A 690 4.39 -41.21 -11.27
CA ALA A 690 3.47 -42.26 -11.70
C ALA A 690 2.27 -42.45 -10.74
N THR A 691 2.42 -42.12 -9.46
CA THR A 691 1.33 -42.11 -8.47
C THR A 691 0.40 -40.92 -8.67
N ARG A 692 0.96 -39.73 -8.99
CA ARG A 692 0.20 -38.53 -9.37
C ARG A 692 -0.63 -38.72 -10.64
N ASP A 693 -0.09 -39.43 -11.64
CA ASP A 693 -0.82 -39.77 -12.86
C ASP A 693 -1.78 -40.95 -12.73
N ARG A 694 -1.49 -41.93 -11.85
CA ARG A 694 -2.42 -43.04 -11.56
C ARG A 694 -3.62 -42.61 -10.74
N ILE A 695 -3.46 -41.73 -9.75
CA ILE A 695 -4.57 -41.17 -8.94
C ILE A 695 -5.45 -40.25 -9.82
N ARG A 696 -4.84 -39.50 -10.75
CA ARG A 696 -5.57 -38.72 -11.77
C ARG A 696 -6.36 -39.60 -12.76
N LYS A 697 -5.81 -40.76 -13.16
CA LYS A 697 -6.47 -41.69 -14.10
C LYS A 697 -7.48 -42.63 -13.43
N SER A 698 -7.28 -43.02 -12.17
CA SER A 698 -8.18 -43.93 -11.44
C SER A 698 -9.49 -43.26 -11.01
N ARG A 699 -9.48 -41.94 -10.83
CA ARG A 699 -10.64 -41.16 -10.36
C ARG A 699 -11.77 -41.00 -11.37
N GLY A 700 -11.65 -41.47 -12.63
CA GLY A 700 -12.75 -41.45 -13.61
C GLY A 700 -13.38 -40.09 -13.93
N LYS A 701 -12.93 -39.00 -13.30
CA LYS A 701 -13.35 -37.64 -13.56
C LYS A 701 -12.57 -37.19 -14.78
N SER A 702 -13.24 -37.11 -15.92
CA SER A 702 -12.70 -36.41 -17.08
C SER A 702 -12.23 -35.03 -16.61
N LEU A 703 -11.06 -34.60 -17.08
CA LEU A 703 -10.69 -33.19 -17.10
C LEU A 703 -11.91 -32.41 -17.60
N LYS A 704 -12.68 -31.76 -16.70
CA LYS A 704 -13.74 -30.84 -17.13
C LYS A 704 -13.02 -29.86 -18.03
N SER A 705 -13.40 -29.85 -19.31
CA SER A 705 -12.73 -28.99 -20.28
C SER A 705 -12.79 -27.56 -19.74
N GLY A 706 -11.77 -26.73 -20.00
CA GLY A 706 -11.76 -25.34 -19.52
C GLY A 706 -13.04 -24.56 -19.89
N LYS A 707 -13.82 -25.04 -20.85
CA LYS A 707 -15.15 -24.55 -21.20
C LYS A 707 -16.26 -25.00 -20.24
N GLU A 708 -16.33 -26.28 -19.88
CA GLU A 708 -17.34 -26.81 -18.94
C GLU A 708 -17.19 -26.20 -17.54
N TRP A 709 -15.95 -26.00 -17.09
CA TRP A 709 -15.67 -25.31 -15.83
C TRP A 709 -16.15 -23.86 -15.84
N ILE A 710 -15.91 -23.11 -16.93
CA ILE A 710 -16.40 -21.73 -17.07
C ILE A 710 -17.94 -21.69 -17.10
N GLN A 711 -18.58 -22.68 -17.72
CA GLN A 711 -20.05 -22.75 -17.79
C GLN A 711 -20.68 -23.03 -16.43
N GLU A 712 -20.15 -23.99 -15.68
CA GLU A 712 -20.65 -24.32 -14.33
C GLU A 712 -20.44 -23.19 -13.32
N ARG A 713 -19.34 -22.43 -13.48
CA ARG A 713 -19.08 -21.20 -12.72
C ARG A 713 -20.09 -20.09 -13.06
N LYS A 714 -20.39 -19.87 -14.34
CA LYS A 714 -21.40 -18.89 -14.76
C LYS A 714 -22.80 -19.27 -14.28
N GLU A 715 -23.16 -20.54 -14.36
CA GLU A 715 -24.47 -21.02 -13.94
C GLU A 715 -24.69 -20.91 -12.42
N ARG A 716 -23.61 -21.09 -11.63
CA ARG A 716 -23.63 -20.80 -10.19
C ARG A 716 -23.77 -19.30 -9.89
N ARG A 717 -23.07 -18.41 -10.63
CA ARG A 717 -23.24 -16.95 -10.48
C ARG A 717 -24.67 -16.51 -10.79
N ARG A 718 -25.29 -17.05 -11.84
CA ARG A 718 -26.72 -16.82 -12.17
C ARG A 718 -27.64 -17.25 -11.02
N ARG A 719 -27.39 -18.41 -10.41
CA ARG A 719 -28.16 -18.90 -9.25
C ARG A 719 -28.04 -18.02 -8.01
N LYS A 720 -26.92 -17.30 -7.85
CA LYS A 720 -26.68 -16.33 -6.77
C LYS A 720 -27.19 -14.91 -7.10
N GLY A 721 -27.89 -14.71 -8.23
CA GLY A 721 -28.41 -13.40 -8.63
C GLY A 721 -27.35 -12.42 -9.14
N LEU A 722 -26.12 -12.89 -9.39
CA LEU A 722 -25.00 -12.06 -9.82
C LEU A 722 -25.02 -11.84 -11.33
N GLU A 723 -24.70 -10.62 -11.76
CA GLU A 723 -24.61 -10.29 -13.19
C GLU A 723 -23.54 -11.15 -13.86
N THR A 724 -23.92 -11.92 -14.89
CA THR A 724 -23.03 -12.88 -15.53
C THR A 724 -23.02 -12.69 -17.03
N ARG A 725 -21.81 -12.59 -17.62
CA ARG A 725 -21.65 -12.41 -19.07
C ARG A 725 -22.36 -13.52 -19.88
N PRO A 726 -23.05 -13.18 -20.98
CA PRO A 726 -23.73 -14.15 -21.84
C PRO A 726 -22.81 -15.27 -22.31
N ASP A 727 -23.38 -16.43 -22.61
CA ASP A 727 -22.61 -17.54 -23.16
C ASP A 727 -22.21 -17.26 -24.59
N SER A 728 -20.91 -17.36 -24.86
CA SER A 728 -20.33 -17.11 -26.17
C SER A 728 -19.73 -18.39 -26.72
N LYS A 729 -19.78 -18.57 -28.06
CA LYS A 729 -19.09 -19.66 -28.76
C LYS A 729 -17.56 -19.66 -28.57
N PHE A 730 -17.00 -18.57 -28.04
CA PHE A 730 -15.58 -18.42 -27.72
C PHE A 730 -15.22 -18.72 -26.25
N THR A 731 -16.21 -19.09 -25.42
CA THR A 731 -15.99 -19.42 -24.00
C THR A 731 -15.01 -20.60 -23.87
N GLY A 732 -13.92 -20.41 -23.13
CA GLY A 732 -12.88 -21.43 -22.93
C GLY A 732 -11.90 -21.62 -24.09
N ARG A 733 -11.97 -20.81 -25.15
CA ARG A 733 -11.04 -20.91 -26.29
C ARG A 733 -9.75 -20.15 -26.01
N LYS A 734 -8.59 -20.81 -26.11
CA LYS A 734 -7.27 -20.15 -26.07
C LYS A 734 -7.18 -19.13 -27.21
N ARG A 735 -6.90 -17.86 -26.90
CA ARG A 735 -6.58 -16.85 -27.93
C ARG A 735 -5.19 -17.17 -28.48
N ALA A 736 -5.05 -17.25 -29.80
CA ALA A 736 -3.75 -17.39 -30.42
C ALA A 736 -2.96 -16.10 -30.17
N GLY A 737 -1.77 -16.23 -29.58
CA GLY A 737 -0.89 -15.10 -29.30
C GLY A 737 -0.40 -14.47 -30.60
N ARG A 738 -1.00 -13.34 -30.95
CA ARG A 738 -0.43 -12.26 -31.76
C ARG A 738 -1.25 -11.04 -31.43
N PHE A 739 -0.71 -10.16 -30.59
CA PHE A 739 -0.54 -8.74 -30.84
C PHE A 739 0.57 -8.27 -29.90
#